data_AF-A0A811T7R0-F1
#
_entry.id   AF-A0A811T7R0-F1
#
_cell.length_a   1.000
_cell.length_b   1.000
_cell.length_c   1.000
_cell.angle_alpha   90.00
_cell.angle_beta   90.00
_cell.angle_gamma   90.00
#
_symmetry.space_group_name_H-M   'P 1'
#
loop_
_entity.id
_entity.type
_entity.pdbx_description
1 polymer ?
#
loop_
_entity_poly.entity_id
_entity_poly.type
_entity_poly.pdbx_seq_one_letter_code
_entity_poly.pdbx_strand_id
1 'polypeptide(L)'
;MVSEENVRYYLDSEKRFVIENYNWAKPFSSFFPGIGGKWGVPLWAYYVNRGQCVSSIGVRDKDDAIMEFFSFNKACQMVGNQGFRTFLKVDGEVLYEPFKQSKNEMVSQRMIVSAWDLELEEVNRALGIRVSVNFFPLVNLSVAGLVRMVSIKNLNGKPLRAELLDGLPHILSFGMTQRCIKIIARHIEAMKEVEVIDGMPLFKLKQVPLDVPEVQEVRGGNFYFTLLDGKGSIPSDSYVVDPESVFGVSWSFDYPWLFAEHGVEEVLACNQMYENKTPCAFTALCLDIPAGKEMTFYSIVGNASSEEKLRSFKKYVVDNGILDKRDENRRTIEEIEDNMFTVSSNKNFDSYCGQTFLDNVVRGGMPVVFRTQSSKNVFYLYSRKHGDLERDYNYFVVEETYLSQGNSHFRDVNQNRRNDAWFNPGIEDSNIIMFFNLIQTDGFNPLVVNGLTYTATDLPALAEWLGGIVDDTGLFDELLELVKEPFTPGEFMMKIEEAVTGRSPDYDEIISVLLSFSRENDVGEPSEGFWIDHWTYNLDLLDNFLMIFPDRLKEILVDKSVFTFYDNPDVVMPRNRKYVLVDGNVRQYGSVKRNKDKLKLIKSREADPYKVRREYGRGSVYTTNLMVKLLSIIANKIASLDPEGIGMEMEADKPGWNDPLNGLPGLLASSLPETLELKRACSFLSDAIAGIGLEDSGSVSIFEELDVFITDLMETIEKRLDSVDENRKFLFWDESHRIKEDYREKTIFGVSGEEMEMKISTVKDFLNKSLKLLDSIFSEIPKDKVFHKNGVCYTYFLNEVKRYEHIHQDDEKSEIAVNDHGLELVTPLEFKQKPLSLFLEGPVHLMKIKQELASEIYKNVKNSEIYDEKLKMYKTSEPITREPSEIGRARAYTPGWIENESIYLHMEYKYLLELLKAGLHKEYYEEIRNTMIPFLDPETYGRSILENSSFIVSSAFPDSKLHGRGFQPRLTGASAELINIWTIMTAGQHPFFVDETGNLELKLEPALPGWLFTEKKQTCKTFADNGDKKELIIPENCFAFKFLGKTIVVYHNDKRKNTFGKDKARITHYSLKYTDGKTCTIQGSTIPEKLANDTRNGQIERIDAFLH
;
A
#
# COMPACT_ATOMS: atom_id res chain seq x y z
N MET A 1 18.31 -30.13 -26.89
CA MET A 1 18.45 -29.74 -25.47
C MET A 1 19.43 -28.59 -25.44
N VAL A 2 18.91 -27.37 -25.26
CA VAL A 2 19.71 -26.14 -25.20
C VAL A 2 19.90 -25.89 -23.70
N SER A 3 21.13 -26.00 -23.20
CA SER A 3 21.44 -25.78 -21.79
C SER A 3 21.12 -24.34 -21.41
N GLU A 4 20.51 -24.16 -20.23
CA GLU A 4 20.34 -22.89 -19.50
C GLU A 4 21.73 -22.31 -19.14
N GLU A 5 22.51 -21.90 -20.14
CA GLU A 5 23.92 -21.56 -19.95
C GLU A 5 24.07 -20.25 -19.16
N ASN A 6 24.27 -20.42 -17.85
CA ASN A 6 24.84 -19.47 -16.89
C ASN A 6 23.98 -18.23 -16.54
N VAL A 7 22.68 -18.37 -16.30
CA VAL A 7 21.95 -17.35 -15.51
C VAL A 7 22.38 -17.50 -14.05
N ARG A 8 22.78 -16.40 -13.40
CA ARG A 8 23.14 -16.40 -11.98
C ARG A 8 22.47 -15.25 -11.26
N TYR A 9 21.99 -15.53 -10.06
CA TYR A 9 21.33 -14.56 -9.19
C TYR A 9 22.14 -14.40 -7.90
N TYR A 10 22.46 -13.17 -7.52
CA TYR A 10 23.14 -12.90 -6.25
C TYR A 10 22.95 -11.44 -5.80
N LEU A 11 23.28 -11.16 -4.54
CA LEU A 11 23.41 -9.80 -4.03
C LEU A 11 24.88 -9.39 -4.03
N ASP A 12 25.21 -8.23 -4.59
CA ASP A 12 26.59 -7.72 -4.59
C ASP A 12 27.01 -7.15 -3.22
N SER A 13 28.21 -6.57 -3.16
CA SER A 13 28.75 -5.96 -1.91
C SER A 13 27.94 -4.76 -1.42
N GLU A 14 27.25 -4.06 -2.32
CA GLU A 14 26.38 -2.93 -2.04
C GLU A 14 24.92 -3.36 -1.84
N LYS A 15 24.65 -4.66 -1.76
CA LYS A 15 23.30 -5.24 -1.56
C LYS A 15 22.35 -4.99 -2.72
N ARG A 16 22.89 -4.80 -3.92
CA ARG A 16 22.11 -4.72 -5.16
C ARG A 16 21.89 -6.11 -5.72
N PHE A 17 20.71 -6.38 -6.26
CA PHE A 17 20.34 -7.67 -6.84
C PHE A 17 20.85 -7.78 -8.27
N VAL A 18 21.72 -8.75 -8.52
CA VAL A 18 22.39 -8.96 -9.80
C VAL A 18 21.86 -10.22 -10.48
N ILE A 19 21.53 -10.08 -11.77
CA ILE A 19 21.15 -11.17 -12.66
C ILE A 19 22.12 -11.18 -13.85
N GLU A 20 23.00 -12.18 -13.89
CA GLU A 20 23.84 -12.43 -15.06
C GLU A 20 23.01 -13.09 -16.16
N ASN A 21 23.25 -12.68 -17.41
CA ASN A 21 22.54 -13.14 -18.60
C ASN A 21 21.01 -13.02 -18.49
N TYR A 22 20.53 -11.91 -17.90
CA TYR A 22 19.13 -11.69 -17.53
C TYR A 22 18.11 -11.87 -18.65
N ASN A 23 18.48 -11.66 -19.93
CA ASN A 23 17.59 -11.94 -21.06
C ASN A 23 17.19 -13.42 -21.18
N TRP A 24 17.98 -14.33 -20.60
CA TRP A 24 17.68 -15.76 -20.49
C TRP A 24 17.04 -16.15 -19.16
N ALA A 25 17.02 -15.25 -18.17
CA ALA A 25 16.40 -15.47 -16.87
C ALA A 25 14.87 -15.61 -16.97
N LYS A 26 14.26 -16.23 -15.96
CA LYS A 26 12.79 -16.29 -15.81
C LYS A 26 12.19 -14.87 -15.91
N PRO A 27 11.15 -14.63 -16.72
CA PRO A 27 10.55 -13.30 -16.85
C PRO A 27 10.05 -12.74 -15.51
N PHE A 28 10.24 -11.46 -15.22
CA PHE A 28 9.56 -10.80 -14.09
C PHE A 28 9.35 -9.32 -14.39
N SER A 29 8.45 -8.68 -13.64
CA SER A 29 8.27 -7.24 -13.62
C SER A 29 8.60 -6.65 -12.25
N SER A 30 9.02 -5.39 -12.24
CA SER A 30 9.10 -4.54 -11.06
C SER A 30 9.04 -3.07 -11.49
N PHE A 31 9.19 -2.14 -10.56
CA PHE A 31 8.99 -0.72 -10.80
C PHE A 31 9.84 0.16 -9.88
N PHE A 32 10.09 1.38 -10.31
CA PHE A 32 10.67 2.42 -9.45
C PHE A 32 9.63 2.90 -8.44
N PRO A 33 10.01 3.23 -7.19
CA PRO A 33 9.06 3.59 -6.13
C PRO A 33 8.04 4.69 -6.48
N GLY A 34 8.34 5.57 -7.45
CA GLY A 34 7.48 6.70 -7.79
C GLY A 34 7.60 7.86 -6.79
N ILE A 35 8.77 8.01 -6.19
CA ILE A 35 9.07 9.04 -5.18
C ILE A 35 9.85 10.15 -5.87
N GLY A 36 9.24 11.35 -5.96
CA GLY A 36 9.86 12.56 -6.52
C GLY A 36 10.68 13.37 -5.50
N GLY A 37 10.85 12.86 -4.27
CA GLY A 37 11.28 13.68 -3.13
C GLY A 37 10.14 14.55 -2.59
N LYS A 38 10.38 15.24 -1.47
CA LYS A 38 9.35 16.06 -0.81
C LYS A 38 8.91 17.23 -1.68
N TRP A 39 9.85 17.82 -2.42
CA TRP A 39 9.67 19.02 -3.23
C TRP A 39 9.93 18.75 -4.71
N GLY A 40 9.50 17.58 -5.18
CA GLY A 40 9.63 17.22 -6.58
C GLY A 40 8.42 16.49 -7.11
N VAL A 41 8.20 16.63 -8.41
CA VAL A 41 7.11 15.96 -9.13
C VAL A 41 7.54 14.52 -9.44
N PRO A 42 6.80 13.49 -8.97
CA PRO A 42 7.16 12.10 -9.20
C PRO A 42 6.87 11.64 -10.64
N LEU A 43 7.54 10.56 -11.03
CA LEU A 43 7.28 9.79 -12.24
C LEU A 43 7.10 8.31 -11.86
N TRP A 44 6.08 7.66 -12.41
CA TRP A 44 5.97 6.20 -12.32
C TRP A 44 6.73 5.54 -13.48
N ALA A 45 7.48 4.48 -13.19
CA ALA A 45 8.27 3.75 -14.19
C ALA A 45 8.27 2.25 -13.90
N TYR A 46 7.85 1.45 -14.88
CA TYR A 46 7.78 -0.01 -14.82
C TYR A 46 8.80 -0.64 -15.77
N TYR A 47 9.37 -1.76 -15.35
CA TYR A 47 10.34 -2.50 -16.13
C TYR A 47 10.13 -4.01 -16.05
N VAL A 48 10.66 -4.70 -17.06
CA VAL A 48 10.77 -6.16 -17.13
C VAL A 48 12.21 -6.55 -17.37
N ASN A 49 12.60 -7.80 -17.13
CA ASN A 49 13.98 -8.26 -17.39
C ASN A 49 14.22 -8.68 -18.85
N ARG A 50 13.87 -7.82 -19.81
CA ARG A 50 14.04 -8.06 -21.25
C ARG A 50 14.51 -6.80 -21.96
N GLY A 51 15.39 -6.96 -22.95
CA GLY A 51 15.94 -5.81 -23.69
C GLY A 51 16.57 -4.81 -22.73
N GLN A 52 16.34 -3.52 -22.91
CA GLN A 52 16.80 -2.48 -21.98
C GLN A 52 15.85 -2.21 -20.79
N CYS A 53 15.01 -3.18 -20.48
CA CYS A 53 14.16 -3.30 -19.30
C CYS A 53 12.95 -2.36 -19.17
N VAL A 54 13.14 -1.04 -19.20
CA VAL A 54 12.05 -0.07 -18.97
C VAL A 54 11.01 -0.20 -20.09
N SER A 55 9.76 -0.51 -19.72
CA SER A 55 8.68 -0.83 -20.66
C SER A 55 7.54 0.18 -20.66
N SER A 56 7.33 0.91 -19.56
CA SER A 56 6.26 1.89 -19.42
C SER A 56 6.67 2.98 -18.43
N ILE A 57 6.37 4.24 -18.73
CA ILE A 57 6.64 5.41 -17.88
C ILE A 57 5.52 6.45 -18.04
N GLY A 58 5.29 7.26 -17.02
CA GLY A 58 4.36 8.39 -17.10
C GLY A 58 4.24 9.14 -15.78
N VAL A 59 3.35 10.13 -15.76
CA VAL A 59 3.00 10.90 -14.55
C VAL A 59 1.58 10.56 -14.13
N ARG A 60 1.18 10.95 -12.91
CA ARG A 60 -0.19 10.75 -12.39
C ARG A 60 -0.68 9.30 -12.41
N ASP A 61 -1.19 8.83 -13.53
CA ASP A 61 -1.82 7.53 -13.69
C ASP A 61 -1.63 6.98 -15.11
N LYS A 62 -2.43 5.98 -15.51
CA LYS A 62 -2.29 5.31 -16.81
C LYS A 62 -2.71 6.17 -17.99
N ASP A 63 -3.50 7.22 -17.77
CA ASP A 63 -3.97 8.15 -18.80
C ASP A 63 -2.96 9.25 -19.12
N ASP A 64 -1.91 9.40 -18.30
CA ASP A 64 -0.80 10.35 -18.50
C ASP A 64 0.53 9.61 -18.76
N ALA A 65 0.45 8.56 -19.58
CA ALA A 65 1.60 7.75 -19.99
C ALA A 65 2.50 8.48 -21.00
N ILE A 66 3.81 8.47 -20.76
CA ILE A 66 4.86 8.90 -21.71
C ILE A 66 5.28 7.73 -22.62
N MET A 67 5.36 6.52 -22.05
CA MET A 67 5.45 5.25 -22.77
C MET A 67 4.22 4.42 -22.41
N GLU A 68 3.59 3.78 -23.41
CA GLU A 68 2.34 3.03 -23.22
C GLU A 68 2.42 2.05 -22.04
N PHE A 69 1.38 2.07 -21.20
CA PHE A 69 1.23 1.09 -20.11
C PHE A 69 0.75 -0.26 -20.66
N PHE A 70 1.56 -1.29 -20.47
CA PHE A 70 1.26 -2.66 -20.87
C PHE A 70 0.99 -3.57 -19.67
N SER A 71 0.21 -4.64 -19.86
CA SER A 71 0.20 -5.77 -18.92
C SER A 71 1.54 -6.52 -19.02
N PHE A 72 1.93 -7.27 -17.98
CA PHE A 72 3.25 -7.91 -17.86
C PHE A 72 3.64 -8.76 -19.08
N ASN A 73 2.72 -9.59 -19.57
CA ASN A 73 2.93 -10.42 -20.75
C ASN A 73 3.17 -9.57 -22.01
N LYS A 74 2.46 -8.45 -22.16
CA LYS A 74 2.64 -7.51 -23.27
C LYS A 74 3.91 -6.70 -23.15
N ALA A 75 4.27 -6.25 -21.95
CA ALA A 75 5.53 -5.57 -21.68
C ALA A 75 6.73 -6.44 -22.11
N CYS A 76 6.73 -7.73 -21.75
CA CYS A 76 7.78 -8.67 -22.18
C CYS A 76 7.86 -8.85 -23.70
N GLN A 77 6.73 -8.78 -24.40
CA GLN A 77 6.67 -8.90 -25.86
C GLN A 77 7.17 -7.63 -26.56
N MET A 78 6.81 -6.47 -26.03
CA MET A 78 6.97 -5.19 -26.73
C MET A 78 8.26 -4.44 -26.36
N VAL A 79 8.84 -4.65 -25.16
CA VAL A 79 9.98 -3.86 -24.67
C VAL A 79 11.20 -3.91 -25.61
N GLY A 80 11.42 -5.03 -26.30
CA GLY A 80 12.54 -5.18 -27.24
C GLY A 80 12.41 -4.35 -28.53
N ASN A 81 11.22 -3.84 -28.82
CA ASN A 81 10.92 -3.07 -30.04
C ASN A 81 10.37 -1.67 -29.75
N GLN A 82 9.66 -1.46 -28.64
CA GLN A 82 9.07 -0.17 -28.25
C GLN A 82 9.70 0.45 -27.00
N GLY A 83 10.52 -0.30 -26.26
CA GLY A 83 11.32 0.25 -25.16
C GLY A 83 12.57 1.00 -25.65
N PHE A 84 13.44 1.41 -24.74
CA PHE A 84 14.70 2.06 -25.08
C PHE A 84 15.58 1.19 -25.97
N ARG A 85 16.18 1.82 -27.00
CA ARG A 85 17.08 1.19 -27.97
C ARG A 85 18.36 2.01 -28.09
N THR A 86 19.45 1.30 -28.35
CA THR A 86 20.76 1.88 -28.64
C THR A 86 21.29 1.17 -29.86
N PHE A 87 21.63 1.89 -30.91
CA PHE A 87 22.22 1.36 -32.13
C PHE A 87 23.60 1.98 -32.33
N LEU A 88 24.58 1.14 -32.62
CA LEU A 88 25.96 1.55 -32.88
C LEU A 88 26.36 1.08 -34.27
N LYS A 89 26.76 1.98 -35.15
CA LYS A 89 27.42 1.64 -36.42
C LYS A 89 28.92 1.85 -36.22
N VAL A 90 29.62 0.75 -35.97
CA VAL A 90 31.04 0.73 -35.59
C VAL A 90 31.92 0.69 -36.83
N ASP A 91 32.93 1.57 -36.86
CA ASP A 91 33.88 1.73 -37.97
C ASP A 91 33.16 1.92 -39.34
N GLY A 92 31.91 2.42 -39.35
CA GLY A 92 31.09 2.67 -40.55
C GLY A 92 30.45 1.44 -41.20
N GLU A 93 30.72 0.23 -40.71
CA GLU A 93 30.32 -1.02 -41.36
C GLU A 93 29.43 -1.92 -40.49
N VAL A 94 29.74 -2.03 -39.19
CA VAL A 94 29.11 -3.04 -38.33
C VAL A 94 28.01 -2.42 -37.49
N LEU A 95 26.75 -2.73 -37.80
CA LEU A 95 25.62 -2.40 -36.94
C LEU A 95 25.60 -3.35 -35.73
N TYR A 96 25.57 -2.77 -34.53
CA TYR A 96 25.46 -3.47 -33.27
C TYR A 96 24.37 -2.87 -32.39
N GLU A 97 23.58 -3.74 -31.77
CA GLU A 97 22.55 -3.37 -30.82
C GLU A 97 22.76 -4.11 -29.49
N PRO A 98 23.25 -3.43 -28.43
CA PRO A 98 23.46 -4.07 -27.14
C PRO A 98 22.13 -4.46 -26.47
N PHE A 99 22.22 -5.37 -25.49
CA PHE A 99 21.14 -5.85 -24.62
C PHE A 99 20.06 -6.71 -25.32
N LYS A 100 20.24 -7.06 -26.60
CA LYS A 100 19.43 -8.11 -27.25
C LYS A 100 19.78 -9.48 -26.68
N GLN A 101 18.81 -10.38 -26.65
CA GLN A 101 19.06 -11.77 -26.29
C GLN A 101 20.09 -12.39 -27.26
N SER A 102 21.25 -12.80 -26.74
CA SER A 102 22.38 -13.29 -27.54
C SER A 102 22.80 -14.70 -27.11
N LYS A 103 23.20 -15.52 -28.09
CA LYS A 103 23.87 -16.82 -27.88
C LYS A 103 25.39 -16.74 -28.09
N ASN A 104 25.91 -15.54 -28.35
CA ASN A 104 27.33 -15.35 -28.57
C ASN A 104 28.07 -15.33 -27.23
N GLU A 105 28.93 -16.32 -26.99
CA GLU A 105 29.75 -16.44 -25.77
C GLU A 105 30.71 -15.27 -25.55
N MET A 106 30.98 -14.46 -26.59
CA MET A 106 31.78 -13.23 -26.50
C MET A 106 30.97 -12.04 -25.97
N VAL A 107 29.67 -12.21 -25.74
CA VAL A 107 28.77 -11.21 -25.16
C VAL A 107 28.35 -11.67 -23.77
N SER A 108 28.59 -10.83 -22.76
CA SER A 108 28.10 -11.03 -21.40
C SER A 108 27.23 -9.87 -20.97
N GLN A 109 26.06 -10.16 -20.40
CA GLN A 109 25.09 -9.17 -19.97
C GLN A 109 24.81 -9.31 -18.46
N ARG A 110 24.60 -8.19 -17.77
CA ARG A 110 24.12 -8.18 -16.39
C ARG A 110 23.06 -7.10 -16.17
N MET A 111 22.07 -7.44 -15.35
CA MET A 111 21.07 -6.52 -14.81
C MET A 111 21.31 -6.39 -13.30
N ILE A 112 21.37 -5.16 -12.80
CA ILE A 112 21.65 -4.84 -11.40
C ILE A 112 20.52 -3.93 -10.91
N VAL A 113 19.81 -4.37 -9.88
CA VAL A 113 18.63 -3.71 -9.33
C VAL A 113 18.93 -3.22 -7.91
N SER A 114 18.62 -1.96 -7.66
CA SER A 114 18.55 -1.39 -6.31
C SER A 114 17.17 -0.74 -6.10
N ALA A 115 16.91 -0.26 -4.88
CA ALA A 115 15.67 0.45 -4.58
C ALA A 115 15.57 1.83 -5.29
N TRP A 116 16.71 2.42 -5.68
CA TRP A 116 16.80 3.77 -6.25
C TRP A 116 17.16 3.79 -7.75
N ASP A 117 17.82 2.76 -8.29
CA ASP A 117 18.24 2.72 -9.69
C ASP A 117 18.25 1.31 -10.32
N LEU A 118 18.27 1.29 -11.65
CA LEU A 118 18.41 0.08 -12.47
C LEU A 118 19.62 0.24 -13.40
N GLU A 119 20.59 -0.66 -13.29
CA GLU A 119 21.81 -0.66 -14.10
C GLU A 119 21.89 -1.91 -14.99
N LEU A 120 22.25 -1.72 -16.25
CA LEU A 120 22.53 -2.76 -17.23
C LEU A 120 23.98 -2.59 -17.69
N GLU A 121 24.69 -3.70 -17.84
CA GLU A 121 26.00 -3.70 -18.48
C GLU A 121 26.07 -4.84 -19.50
N GLU A 122 26.63 -4.54 -20.65
CA GLU A 122 27.02 -5.52 -21.64
C GLU A 122 28.49 -5.33 -22.04
N VAL A 123 29.22 -6.45 -22.11
CA VAL A 123 30.57 -6.49 -22.67
C VAL A 123 30.56 -7.34 -23.93
N ASN A 124 30.86 -6.74 -25.08
CA ASN A 124 31.09 -7.44 -26.33
C ASN A 124 32.60 -7.50 -26.60
N ARG A 125 33.19 -8.67 -26.35
CA ARG A 125 34.64 -8.89 -26.51
C ARG A 125 35.07 -8.97 -27.97
N ALA A 126 34.16 -9.32 -28.89
CA ALA A 126 34.47 -9.39 -30.31
C ALA A 126 34.63 -7.99 -30.93
N LEU A 127 33.79 -7.04 -30.52
CA LEU A 127 33.90 -5.63 -30.92
C LEU A 127 34.86 -4.82 -30.03
N GLY A 128 35.21 -5.36 -28.84
CA GLY A 128 36.02 -4.65 -27.85
C GLY A 128 35.29 -3.44 -27.28
N ILE A 129 33.99 -3.58 -27.00
CA ILE A 129 33.13 -2.50 -26.48
C ILE A 129 32.46 -2.96 -25.19
N ARG A 130 32.36 -2.06 -24.22
CA ARG A 130 31.43 -2.19 -23.09
C ARG A 130 30.39 -1.08 -23.16
N VAL A 131 29.12 -1.45 -23.02
CA VAL A 131 28.01 -0.50 -22.94
C VAL A 131 27.35 -0.67 -21.58
N SER A 132 27.17 0.44 -20.87
CA SER A 132 26.46 0.48 -19.59
C SER A 132 25.31 1.47 -19.68
N VAL A 133 24.16 1.10 -19.11
CA VAL A 133 22.96 1.95 -19.03
C VAL A 133 22.49 1.99 -17.58
N ASN A 134 22.24 3.17 -17.03
CA ASN A 134 21.68 3.33 -15.69
C ASN A 134 20.44 4.23 -15.75
N PHE A 135 19.36 3.77 -15.14
CA PHE A 135 18.08 4.47 -15.04
C PHE A 135 17.85 4.93 -13.61
N PHE A 136 17.52 6.21 -13.43
CA PHE A 136 17.12 6.79 -12.14
C PHE A 136 16.15 7.96 -12.35
N PRO A 137 15.17 8.16 -11.45
CA PRO A 137 14.23 9.27 -11.56
C PRO A 137 14.89 10.61 -11.17
N LEU A 138 14.32 11.69 -11.69
CA LEU A 138 14.54 13.03 -11.13
C LEU A 138 13.81 13.17 -9.79
N VAL A 139 14.44 13.88 -8.86
CA VAL A 139 13.88 14.18 -7.54
C VAL A 139 14.12 15.64 -7.17
N ASN A 140 13.24 16.19 -6.34
CA ASN A 140 13.22 17.57 -5.87
C ASN A 140 13.39 18.59 -7.02
N LEU A 141 12.56 18.43 -8.05
CA LEU A 141 12.44 19.32 -9.20
C LEU A 141 10.97 19.47 -9.60
N SER A 142 10.62 20.62 -10.17
CA SER A 142 9.27 20.96 -10.65
C SER A 142 8.83 20.22 -11.93
N VAL A 143 9.65 19.30 -12.43
CA VAL A 143 9.36 18.44 -13.58
C VAL A 143 9.57 16.98 -13.22
N ALA A 144 8.73 16.11 -13.79
CA ALA A 144 8.89 14.68 -13.69
C ALA A 144 9.86 14.19 -14.78
N GLY A 145 10.75 13.25 -14.46
CA GLY A 145 11.62 12.67 -15.50
C GLY A 145 12.33 11.40 -15.08
N LEU A 146 12.61 10.55 -16.05
CA LEU A 146 13.51 9.41 -15.94
C LEU A 146 14.81 9.76 -16.66
N VAL A 147 15.91 9.75 -15.92
CA VAL A 147 17.25 9.91 -16.47
C VAL A 147 17.77 8.54 -16.88
N ARG A 148 18.31 8.47 -18.09
CA ARG A 148 19.01 7.32 -18.64
C ARG A 148 20.44 7.72 -18.96
N MET A 149 21.38 7.29 -18.13
CA MET A 149 22.82 7.48 -18.33
C MET A 149 23.37 6.34 -19.19
N VAL A 150 23.97 6.66 -20.33
CA VAL A 150 24.60 5.68 -21.23
C VAL A 150 26.09 5.93 -21.30
N SER A 151 26.88 4.89 -21.05
CA SER A 151 28.34 4.93 -21.14
C SER A 151 28.84 3.89 -22.14
N ILE A 152 29.69 4.32 -23.08
CA ILE A 152 30.32 3.46 -24.08
C ILE A 152 31.82 3.52 -23.88
N LYS A 153 32.41 2.37 -23.54
CA LYS A 153 33.84 2.23 -23.27
C LYS A 153 34.53 1.42 -24.35
N ASN A 154 35.60 1.99 -24.89
CA ASN A 154 36.47 1.33 -25.85
C ASN A 154 37.50 0.46 -25.11
N LEU A 155 37.42 -0.86 -25.32
CA LEU A 155 38.33 -1.85 -24.74
C LEU A 155 39.50 -2.21 -25.68
N ASN A 156 39.51 -1.67 -26.90
CA ASN A 156 40.57 -1.91 -27.87
C ASN A 156 41.80 -1.02 -27.62
N GLY A 157 42.94 -1.42 -28.20
CA GLY A 157 44.18 -0.64 -28.20
C GLY A 157 44.22 0.50 -29.23
N LYS A 158 43.18 0.65 -30.07
CA LYS A 158 43.03 1.72 -31.07
C LYS A 158 41.80 2.59 -30.77
N PRO A 159 41.74 3.86 -31.21
CA PRO A 159 40.51 4.66 -31.14
C PRO A 159 39.34 3.95 -31.84
N LEU A 160 38.15 4.13 -31.29
CA LEU A 160 36.89 3.57 -31.79
C LEU A 160 36.07 4.72 -32.38
N ARG A 161 35.74 4.62 -33.67
CA ARG A 161 34.77 5.50 -34.30
C ARG A 161 33.45 4.78 -34.39
N ALA A 162 32.39 5.40 -33.90
CA ALA A 162 31.05 4.84 -33.96
C ALA A 162 30.03 5.94 -34.20
N GLU A 163 29.03 5.64 -35.01
CA GLU A 163 27.82 6.45 -35.09
C GLU A 163 26.77 5.84 -34.15
N LEU A 164 26.09 6.69 -33.40
CA LEU A 164 25.15 6.33 -32.35
C LEU A 164 23.76 6.84 -32.68
N LEU A 165 22.77 5.98 -32.49
CA LEU A 165 21.37 6.36 -32.36
C LEU A 165 20.79 5.75 -31.08
N ASP A 166 20.32 6.59 -30.17
CA ASP A 166 19.91 6.15 -28.82
C ASP A 166 18.63 6.86 -28.35
N GLY A 167 17.67 6.11 -27.82
CA GLY A 167 16.38 6.66 -27.40
C GLY A 167 15.20 5.71 -27.55
N LEU A 168 14.01 6.28 -27.82
CA LEU A 168 12.73 5.58 -27.89
C LEU A 168 12.20 5.52 -29.32
N PRO A 169 11.88 4.32 -29.86
CA PRO A 169 11.19 4.16 -31.14
C PRO A 169 9.78 4.74 -31.16
N HIS A 170 9.16 4.85 -29.99
CA HIS A 170 7.78 5.25 -29.80
C HIS A 170 7.68 6.06 -28.49
N ILE A 171 7.22 7.31 -28.58
CA ILE A 171 6.85 8.15 -27.43
C ILE A 171 5.41 8.66 -27.60
N LEU A 172 4.66 8.69 -26.51
CA LEU A 172 3.30 9.20 -26.50
C LEU A 172 3.28 10.72 -26.37
N SER A 173 2.37 11.37 -27.09
CA SER A 173 2.07 12.79 -26.91
C SER A 173 1.26 12.99 -25.62
N PHE A 174 1.56 14.05 -24.88
CA PHE A 174 0.80 14.43 -23.69
C PHE A 174 -0.67 14.78 -24.02
N GLY A 175 -1.58 14.45 -23.10
CA GLY A 175 -3.04 14.57 -23.28
C GLY A 175 -3.71 13.32 -23.87
N MET A 176 -2.98 12.22 -24.02
CA MET A 176 -3.49 10.95 -24.54
C MET A 176 -3.91 9.97 -23.43
N THR A 177 -5.20 9.81 -23.21
CA THR A 177 -5.73 8.77 -22.30
C THR A 177 -5.43 7.34 -22.78
N GLN A 178 -5.53 6.35 -21.88
CA GLN A 178 -5.54 4.91 -22.23
C GLN A 178 -6.51 4.59 -23.35
N ARG A 179 -7.69 5.23 -23.32
CA ARG A 179 -8.71 5.04 -24.35
C ARG A 179 -8.22 5.56 -25.70
N CYS A 180 -7.59 6.73 -25.74
CA CYS A 180 -6.98 7.26 -26.95
C CYS A 180 -5.98 6.27 -27.55
N ILE A 181 -5.09 5.75 -26.71
CA ILE A 181 -4.00 4.83 -27.11
C ILE A 181 -4.55 3.50 -27.63
N LYS A 182 -5.59 2.94 -27.00
CA LYS A 182 -6.07 1.58 -27.29
C LYS A 182 -7.22 1.50 -28.28
N ILE A 183 -8.08 2.52 -28.35
CA ILE A 183 -9.35 2.45 -29.11
C ILE A 183 -9.28 3.28 -30.39
N ILE A 184 -8.60 4.42 -30.38
CA ILE A 184 -8.56 5.38 -31.51
C ILE A 184 -7.12 5.74 -31.93
N ALA A 185 -6.17 4.83 -31.72
CA ALA A 185 -4.73 5.05 -31.89
C ALA A 185 -4.33 5.71 -33.22
N ARG A 186 -5.00 5.34 -34.33
CA ARG A 186 -4.74 5.93 -35.65
C ARG A 186 -5.42 7.29 -35.86
N HIS A 187 -6.60 7.48 -35.29
CA HIS A 187 -7.35 8.74 -35.44
C HIS A 187 -6.70 9.86 -34.63
N ILE A 188 -6.27 9.57 -33.40
CA ILE A 188 -5.65 10.54 -32.49
C ILE A 188 -4.31 11.08 -33.02
N GLU A 189 -3.65 10.39 -33.96
CA GLU A 189 -2.42 10.89 -34.60
C GLU A 189 -2.62 12.24 -35.27
N ALA A 190 -3.79 12.51 -35.86
CA ALA A 190 -4.10 13.80 -36.52
C ALA A 190 -4.07 15.00 -35.55
N MET A 191 -4.08 14.73 -34.24
CA MET A 191 -4.01 15.75 -33.20
C MET A 191 -2.62 15.85 -32.58
N LYS A 192 -1.66 15.00 -32.96
CA LYS A 192 -0.30 15.00 -32.40
C LYS A 192 0.56 16.10 -33.03
N GLU A 193 1.39 16.69 -32.18
CA GLU A 193 2.38 17.69 -32.54
C GLU A 193 3.66 17.50 -31.71
N VAL A 194 4.79 17.80 -32.35
CA VAL A 194 6.11 17.90 -31.74
C VAL A 194 6.61 19.32 -31.92
N GLU A 195 6.65 20.08 -30.83
CA GLU A 195 7.23 21.42 -30.80
C GLU A 195 8.71 21.34 -30.38
N VAL A 196 9.54 22.28 -30.83
CA VAL A 196 10.95 22.36 -30.43
C VAL A 196 11.15 23.58 -29.53
N ILE A 197 11.24 23.33 -28.23
CA ILE A 197 11.35 24.35 -27.19
C ILE A 197 12.80 24.45 -26.71
N ASP A 198 13.47 25.54 -27.03
CA ASP A 198 14.91 25.72 -26.78
C ASP A 198 15.75 24.52 -27.25
N GLY A 199 15.41 23.95 -28.40
CA GLY A 199 16.11 22.79 -28.95
C GLY A 199 15.77 21.45 -28.28
N MET A 200 14.75 21.38 -27.43
CA MET A 200 14.21 20.13 -26.88
C MET A 200 12.87 19.79 -27.57
N PRO A 201 12.70 18.55 -28.08
CA PRO A 201 11.40 18.06 -28.53
C PRO A 201 10.37 18.01 -27.37
N LEU A 202 9.20 18.60 -27.59
CA LEU A 202 8.03 18.59 -26.72
C LEU A 202 6.86 17.92 -27.47
N PHE A 203 6.39 16.79 -26.96
CA PHE A 203 5.35 15.95 -27.55
C PHE A 203 4.00 16.18 -26.86
N LYS A 204 3.03 16.72 -27.59
CA LYS A 204 1.69 17.06 -27.07
C LYS A 204 0.60 16.85 -28.13
N LEU A 205 -0.65 16.83 -27.68
CA LEU A 205 -1.78 17.03 -28.58
C LEU A 205 -2.00 18.53 -28.83
N LYS A 206 -2.48 18.89 -30.01
CA LYS A 206 -2.85 20.26 -30.39
C LYS A 206 -4.01 20.81 -29.54
N GLN A 207 -4.91 19.92 -29.10
CA GLN A 207 -6.06 20.24 -28.27
C GLN A 207 -6.51 19.00 -27.49
N VAL A 208 -7.32 19.20 -26.45
CA VAL A 208 -7.90 18.14 -25.64
C VAL A 208 -8.85 17.28 -26.50
N PRO A 209 -8.71 15.93 -26.51
CA PRO A 209 -9.45 15.05 -27.41
C PRO A 209 -10.85 14.68 -26.88
N LEU A 210 -11.64 15.69 -26.51
CA LEU A 210 -13.03 15.52 -26.04
C LEU A 210 -14.03 15.96 -27.12
N ASP A 211 -15.13 15.22 -27.24
CA ASP A 211 -16.24 15.55 -28.13
C ASP A 211 -17.24 16.48 -27.41
N VAL A 212 -16.80 17.71 -27.16
CA VAL A 212 -17.54 18.75 -26.44
C VAL A 212 -17.44 20.09 -27.18
N PRO A 213 -18.41 21.01 -27.04
CA PRO A 213 -18.38 22.30 -27.74
C PRO A 213 -17.26 23.23 -27.25
N GLU A 214 -16.79 23.04 -26.01
CA GLU A 214 -15.69 23.81 -25.43
C GLU A 214 -14.35 23.14 -25.73
N VAL A 215 -13.69 23.60 -26.79
CA VAL A 215 -12.37 23.11 -27.17
C VAL A 215 -11.31 23.78 -26.31
N GLN A 216 -10.45 22.97 -25.70
CA GLN A 216 -9.35 23.44 -24.84
C GLN A 216 -8.00 23.04 -25.42
N GLU A 217 -7.01 23.90 -25.25
CA GLU A 217 -5.62 23.61 -25.63
C GLU A 217 -4.94 22.73 -24.57
N VAL A 218 -4.07 21.82 -25.00
CA VAL A 218 -3.23 21.06 -24.06
C VAL A 218 -2.04 21.91 -23.67
N ARG A 219 -1.90 22.20 -22.37
CA ARG A 219 -0.78 22.94 -21.81
C ARG A 219 0.31 21.98 -21.34
N GLY A 220 1.58 22.34 -21.58
CA GLY A 220 2.71 21.48 -21.25
C GLY A 220 2.88 20.32 -22.23
N GLY A 221 3.71 19.35 -21.87
CA GLY A 221 3.95 18.19 -22.73
C GLY A 221 5.00 17.22 -22.21
N ASN A 222 5.09 16.07 -22.87
CA ASN A 222 6.16 15.11 -22.66
C ASN A 222 7.41 15.62 -23.37
N PHE A 223 8.61 15.46 -22.81
CA PHE A 223 9.83 15.97 -23.41
C PHE A 223 10.94 14.91 -23.48
N TYR A 224 11.89 15.15 -24.38
CA TYR A 224 13.13 14.37 -24.48
C TYR A 224 14.32 15.33 -24.55
N PHE A 225 15.33 15.13 -23.70
CA PHE A 225 16.51 16.01 -23.65
C PHE A 225 17.78 15.22 -23.39
N THR A 226 18.86 15.54 -24.12
CA THR A 226 20.15 14.87 -23.97
C THR A 226 21.30 15.83 -23.63
N LEU A 227 22.11 15.43 -22.66
CA LEU A 227 23.36 16.06 -22.25
C LEU A 227 24.55 15.17 -22.60
N LEU A 228 25.63 15.76 -23.08
CA LEU A 228 26.91 15.08 -23.28
C LEU A 228 27.89 15.48 -22.17
N ASP A 229 28.50 14.49 -21.53
CA ASP A 229 29.42 14.73 -20.42
C ASP A 229 30.58 15.65 -20.85
N GLY A 230 30.89 16.65 -20.02
CA GLY A 230 31.91 17.67 -20.28
C GLY A 230 31.62 18.68 -21.41
N LYS A 231 30.49 18.59 -22.12
CA LYS A 231 30.12 19.53 -23.21
C LYS A 231 28.75 20.22 -23.03
N GLY A 232 28.00 19.92 -21.96
CA GLY A 232 26.67 20.48 -21.73
C GLY A 232 25.61 19.82 -22.62
N SER A 233 24.72 20.61 -23.24
CA SER A 233 23.70 20.08 -24.17
C SER A 233 24.27 19.74 -25.54
N ILE A 234 23.65 18.78 -26.23
CA ILE A 234 23.95 18.49 -27.65
C ILE A 234 23.34 19.56 -28.60
N PRO A 235 23.81 19.65 -29.85
CA PRO A 235 23.16 20.49 -30.86
C PRO A 235 21.67 20.15 -31.03
N SER A 236 20.82 21.15 -31.23
CA SER A 236 19.36 20.99 -31.29
C SER A 236 18.87 20.19 -32.50
N ASP A 237 19.69 20.08 -33.54
CA ASP A 237 19.45 19.29 -34.74
C ASP A 237 19.90 17.82 -34.59
N SER A 238 20.39 17.41 -33.42
CA SER A 238 20.82 16.03 -33.13
C SER A 238 19.66 15.11 -32.70
N TYR A 239 18.40 15.57 -32.78
CA TYR A 239 17.23 14.78 -32.42
C TYR A 239 16.51 14.23 -33.65
N VAL A 240 16.07 12.97 -33.54
CA VAL A 240 15.16 12.33 -34.50
C VAL A 240 13.83 12.10 -33.82
N VAL A 241 12.77 12.70 -34.37
CA VAL A 241 11.39 12.63 -33.88
C VAL A 241 10.48 11.85 -34.81
N ASP A 242 10.89 11.62 -36.07
CA ASP A 242 10.14 10.80 -37.03
C ASP A 242 10.70 9.37 -37.12
N PRO A 243 9.95 8.34 -36.70
CA PRO A 243 10.43 6.96 -36.75
C PRO A 243 10.72 6.46 -38.17
N GLU A 244 10.07 7.00 -39.21
CA GLU A 244 10.37 6.60 -40.60
C GLU A 244 11.78 7.03 -41.04
N SER A 245 12.36 8.08 -40.42
CA SER A 245 13.74 8.49 -40.69
C SER A 245 14.78 7.49 -40.16
N VAL A 246 14.37 6.59 -39.25
CA VAL A 246 15.24 5.55 -38.67
C VAL A 246 14.94 4.18 -39.26
N PHE A 247 13.66 3.80 -39.28
CA PHE A 247 13.20 2.44 -39.57
C PHE A 247 12.65 2.28 -41.00
N GLY A 248 12.54 3.36 -41.76
CA GLY A 248 11.83 3.36 -43.04
C GLY A 248 10.37 2.95 -42.86
N VAL A 249 9.82 2.20 -43.83
CA VAL A 249 8.42 1.75 -43.80
C VAL A 249 8.11 0.66 -42.76
N SER A 250 9.09 0.26 -41.93
CA SER A 250 8.91 -0.79 -40.92
C SER A 250 8.21 -0.26 -39.66
N TRP A 251 6.98 -0.70 -39.45
CA TRP A 251 6.17 -0.37 -38.25
C TRP A 251 6.41 -1.32 -37.07
N SER A 252 7.23 -2.36 -37.23
CA SER A 252 7.59 -3.29 -36.15
C SER A 252 8.77 -2.80 -35.30
N PHE A 253 9.50 -1.78 -35.78
CA PHE A 253 10.73 -1.23 -35.18
C PHE A 253 11.78 -2.29 -34.86
N ASP A 254 11.79 -3.40 -35.59
CA ASP A 254 12.68 -4.53 -35.36
C ASP A 254 14.14 -4.21 -35.73
N TYR A 255 14.35 -3.52 -36.85
CA TYR A 255 15.66 -3.20 -37.41
C TYR A 255 15.72 -1.76 -37.95
N PRO A 256 16.77 -0.97 -37.65
CA PRO A 256 16.85 0.44 -38.03
C PRO A 256 17.39 0.59 -39.48
N TRP A 257 16.58 0.21 -40.47
CA TRP A 257 16.99 0.09 -41.87
C TRP A 257 17.73 1.30 -42.42
N LEU A 258 17.19 2.50 -42.22
CA LEU A 258 17.82 3.71 -42.77
C LEU A 258 19.10 4.05 -42.01
N PHE A 259 19.11 4.01 -40.69
CA PHE A 259 20.35 4.24 -39.93
C PHE A 259 21.46 3.22 -40.27
N ALA A 260 21.11 1.95 -40.45
CA ALA A 260 22.04 0.90 -40.82
C ALA A 260 22.70 1.18 -42.17
N GLU A 261 21.91 1.58 -43.17
CA GLU A 261 22.39 1.91 -44.52
C GLU A 261 23.20 3.21 -44.52
N HIS A 262 22.67 4.25 -43.87
CA HIS A 262 23.01 5.65 -44.15
C HIS A 262 23.78 6.38 -43.02
N GLY A 263 23.72 5.88 -41.78
CA GLY A 263 24.39 6.52 -40.64
C GLY A 263 23.68 7.79 -40.11
N VAL A 264 24.35 8.55 -39.24
CA VAL A 264 23.77 9.72 -38.52
C VAL A 264 23.50 10.89 -39.45
N GLU A 265 24.44 11.21 -40.35
CA GLU A 265 24.36 12.40 -41.20
C GLU A 265 23.09 12.40 -42.05
N GLU A 266 22.81 11.29 -42.72
CA GLU A 266 21.66 11.14 -43.61
C GLU A 266 20.34 10.98 -42.83
N VAL A 267 20.35 10.35 -41.65
CA VAL A 267 19.17 10.27 -40.77
C VAL A 267 18.75 11.66 -40.26
N LEU A 268 19.72 12.51 -39.89
CA LEU A 268 19.44 13.88 -39.45
C LEU A 268 19.04 14.81 -40.61
N ALA A 269 19.52 14.53 -41.83
CA ALA A 269 19.19 15.30 -43.03
C ALA A 269 17.80 14.96 -43.63
N CYS A 270 17.17 13.87 -43.17
CA CYS A 270 15.82 13.49 -43.60
C CYS A 270 14.79 14.57 -43.22
N ASN A 271 13.80 14.79 -44.09
CA ASN A 271 12.70 15.71 -43.80
C ASN A 271 11.71 15.07 -42.81
N GLN A 272 11.94 15.29 -41.53
CA GLN A 272 11.17 14.67 -40.44
C GLN A 272 9.76 15.27 -40.33
N MET A 273 8.77 14.42 -40.07
CA MET A 273 7.40 14.85 -39.73
C MET A 273 7.26 15.19 -38.24
N TYR A 274 6.80 16.41 -37.94
CA TYR A 274 6.56 16.90 -36.57
C TYR A 274 5.07 16.85 -36.16
N GLU A 275 4.18 16.43 -37.05
CA GLU A 275 2.73 16.40 -36.79
C GLU A 275 2.06 15.19 -37.45
N ASN A 276 0.82 14.91 -37.05
CA ASN A 276 -0.06 13.92 -37.70
C ASN A 276 0.46 12.47 -37.67
N LYS A 277 1.41 12.17 -36.80
CA LYS A 277 2.05 10.86 -36.67
C LYS A 277 2.47 10.60 -35.23
N THR A 278 2.49 9.33 -34.85
CA THR A 278 3.12 8.91 -33.60
C THR A 278 4.64 9.10 -33.67
N PRO A 279 5.23 9.93 -32.80
CA PRO A 279 6.64 10.27 -32.87
C PRO A 279 7.54 9.21 -32.21
N CYS A 280 8.84 9.29 -32.53
CA CYS A 280 9.93 8.68 -31.78
C CYS A 280 10.71 9.77 -31.04
N ALA A 281 11.70 9.38 -30.23
CA ALA A 281 12.60 10.31 -29.57
C ALA A 281 14.00 9.69 -29.50
N PHE A 282 14.84 9.99 -30.48
CA PHE A 282 16.24 9.55 -30.51
C PHE A 282 17.21 10.73 -30.48
N THR A 283 18.35 10.52 -29.85
CA THR A 283 19.57 11.29 -30.03
C THR A 283 20.50 10.58 -31.01
N ALA A 284 21.00 11.33 -32.00
CA ALA A 284 21.96 10.86 -32.98
C ALA A 284 23.32 11.56 -32.79
N LEU A 285 24.41 10.81 -32.64
CA LEU A 285 25.74 11.35 -32.36
C LEU A 285 26.85 10.61 -33.12
N CYS A 286 27.89 11.34 -33.52
CA CYS A 286 29.15 10.75 -33.99
C CYS A 286 30.16 10.69 -32.83
N LEU A 287 30.63 9.49 -32.51
CA LEU A 287 31.51 9.20 -31.39
C LEU A 287 32.94 8.91 -31.88
N ASP A 288 33.93 9.56 -31.26
CA ASP A 288 35.34 9.22 -31.38
C ASP A 288 35.88 8.95 -29.96
N ILE A 289 36.06 7.67 -29.63
CA ILE A 289 36.39 7.20 -28.28
C ILE A 289 37.83 6.67 -28.28
N PRO A 290 38.79 7.38 -27.63
CA PRO A 290 40.17 6.92 -27.56
C PRO A 290 40.33 5.54 -26.90
N ALA A 291 41.44 4.86 -27.18
CA ALA A 291 41.74 3.55 -26.60
C ALA A 291 41.66 3.57 -25.07
N GLY A 292 40.89 2.64 -24.49
CA GLY A 292 40.69 2.51 -23.04
C GLY A 292 39.82 3.60 -22.39
N LYS A 293 39.34 4.59 -23.17
CA LYS A 293 38.48 5.68 -22.67
C LYS A 293 37.00 5.34 -22.82
N GLU A 294 36.20 6.16 -22.16
CA GLU A 294 34.75 6.05 -22.07
C GLU A 294 34.13 7.40 -22.43
N MET A 295 32.97 7.35 -23.08
CA MET A 295 32.13 8.51 -23.34
C MET A 295 30.76 8.26 -22.73
N THR A 296 30.23 9.26 -22.03
CA THR A 296 28.95 9.19 -21.32
C THR A 296 28.03 10.32 -21.75
N PHE A 297 26.75 10.00 -21.92
CA PHE A 297 25.69 10.98 -22.14
C PHE A 297 24.46 10.59 -21.33
N TYR A 298 23.57 11.57 -21.11
CA TYR A 298 22.37 11.43 -20.30
C TYR A 298 21.17 11.83 -21.13
N SER A 299 20.23 10.91 -21.32
CA SER A 299 18.94 11.20 -21.93
C SER A 299 17.87 11.27 -20.84
N ILE A 300 17.05 12.31 -20.87
CA ILE A 300 16.00 12.57 -19.90
C ILE A 300 14.68 12.53 -20.64
N VAL A 301 13.79 11.63 -20.21
CA VAL A 301 12.43 11.51 -20.74
C VAL A 301 11.48 11.87 -19.62
N GLY A 302 10.61 12.84 -19.84
CA GLY A 302 9.81 13.39 -18.75
C GLY A 302 8.56 14.13 -19.19
N ASN A 303 7.93 14.79 -18.24
CA ASN A 303 6.76 15.63 -18.45
C ASN A 303 6.96 16.99 -17.75
N ALA A 304 6.52 18.05 -18.40
CA ALA A 304 6.48 19.39 -17.84
C ALA A 304 5.07 19.96 -18.01
N SER A 305 4.52 20.58 -16.96
CA SER A 305 3.17 21.15 -17.00
C SER A 305 3.08 22.45 -17.83
N SER A 306 4.21 23.04 -18.22
CA SER A 306 4.29 24.22 -19.08
C SER A 306 5.64 24.29 -19.80
N GLU A 307 5.69 25.05 -20.90
CA GLU A 307 6.94 25.36 -21.60
C GLU A 307 7.94 26.09 -20.69
N GLU A 308 7.47 26.99 -19.84
CA GLU A 308 8.31 27.77 -18.93
C GLU A 308 9.05 26.87 -17.94
N LYS A 309 8.35 25.90 -17.33
CA LYS A 309 8.98 24.91 -16.45
C LYS A 309 10.03 24.08 -17.18
N LEU A 310 9.76 23.71 -18.44
CA LEU A 310 10.71 22.99 -19.26
C LEU A 310 11.97 23.84 -19.55
N ARG A 311 11.84 25.13 -19.84
CA ARG A 311 12.98 26.05 -20.04
C ARG A 311 13.80 26.22 -18.76
N SER A 312 13.13 26.41 -17.63
CA SER A 312 13.76 26.50 -16.31
C SER A 312 14.50 25.21 -15.94
N PHE A 313 13.90 24.06 -16.20
CA PHE A 313 14.54 22.76 -16.04
C PHE A 313 15.79 22.63 -16.90
N LYS A 314 15.72 22.95 -18.20
CA LYS A 314 16.89 22.89 -19.09
C LYS A 314 18.02 23.76 -18.55
N LYS A 315 17.71 24.99 -18.14
CA LYS A 315 18.69 25.90 -17.55
C LYS A 315 19.34 25.29 -16.31
N TYR A 316 18.54 24.80 -15.37
CA TYR A 316 19.04 24.14 -14.16
C TYR A 316 20.00 23.00 -14.49
N VAL A 317 19.61 22.11 -15.41
CA VAL A 317 20.38 20.93 -15.77
C VAL A 317 21.67 21.27 -16.52
N VAL A 318 21.66 22.30 -17.37
CA VAL A 318 22.88 22.78 -18.04
C VAL A 318 23.85 23.43 -17.05
N ASP A 319 23.32 24.20 -16.08
CA ASP A 319 24.13 24.93 -15.10
C ASP A 319 24.71 24.02 -13.99
N ASN A 320 23.96 22.99 -13.57
CA ASN A 320 24.29 22.15 -12.41
C ASN A 320 24.64 20.70 -12.77
N GLY A 321 24.33 20.24 -13.99
CA GLY A 321 24.40 18.82 -14.34
C GLY A 321 23.23 18.00 -13.78
N ILE A 322 23.35 16.67 -13.86
CA ILE A 322 22.26 15.74 -13.46
C ILE A 322 22.69 14.60 -12.54
N LEU A 323 24.00 14.36 -12.38
CA LEU A 323 24.50 13.22 -11.60
C LEU A 323 24.13 13.30 -10.12
N ASP A 324 24.15 14.50 -9.55
CA ASP A 324 23.79 14.73 -8.14
C ASP A 324 22.36 14.28 -7.85
N LYS A 325 21.45 14.30 -8.85
CA LYS A 325 20.07 13.80 -8.70
C LYS A 325 19.99 12.29 -8.48
N ARG A 326 20.96 11.50 -8.99
CA ARG A 326 21.04 10.06 -8.69
C ARG A 326 21.37 9.82 -7.22
N ASP A 327 22.34 10.56 -6.68
CA ASP A 327 22.76 10.45 -5.29
C ASP A 327 21.71 11.04 -4.34
N GLU A 328 21.02 12.10 -4.74
CA GLU A 328 19.88 12.67 -4.04
C GLU A 328 18.72 11.66 -3.96
N ASN A 329 18.36 11.02 -5.08
CA ASN A 329 17.35 9.97 -5.10
C ASN A 329 17.74 8.78 -4.20
N ARG A 330 19.00 8.33 -4.29
CA ARG A 330 19.52 7.29 -3.39
C ARG A 330 19.37 7.71 -1.94
N ARG A 331 19.75 8.93 -1.58
CA ARG A 331 19.64 9.45 -0.22
C ARG A 331 18.19 9.49 0.25
N THR A 332 17.26 9.99 -0.57
CA THR A 332 15.82 10.00 -0.23
C THR A 332 15.29 8.60 0.05
N ILE A 333 15.67 7.61 -0.76
CA ILE A 333 15.27 6.21 -0.54
C ILE A 333 15.92 5.63 0.71
N GLU A 334 17.24 5.79 0.88
CA GLU A 334 17.97 5.32 2.06
C GLU A 334 17.41 5.93 3.37
N GLU A 335 17.01 7.21 3.38
CA GLU A 335 16.40 7.88 4.53
C GLU A 335 15.04 7.26 4.90
N ILE A 336 14.25 6.84 3.92
CA ILE A 336 12.99 6.12 4.15
C ILE A 336 13.29 4.75 4.76
N GLU A 337 14.17 3.96 4.12
CA GLU A 337 14.53 2.60 4.59
C GLU A 337 15.10 2.60 6.02
N ASP A 338 15.86 3.63 6.38
CA ASP A 338 16.52 3.79 7.68
C ASP A 338 15.54 3.97 8.87
N ASN A 339 14.25 4.20 8.62
CA ASN A 339 13.23 4.18 9.67
C ASN A 339 13.08 2.78 10.29
N MET A 340 13.34 1.72 9.52
CA MET A 340 13.38 0.33 9.97
C MET A 340 14.82 -0.21 10.00
N PHE A 341 15.77 0.67 10.28
CA PHE A 341 17.20 0.33 10.37
C PHE A 341 17.43 -0.88 11.28
N THR A 342 18.16 -1.85 10.76
CA THR A 342 18.45 -3.14 11.39
C THR A 342 19.90 -3.54 11.12
N VAL A 343 20.59 -4.04 12.14
CA VAL A 343 21.92 -4.63 12.01
C VAL A 343 21.96 -5.97 12.73
N SER A 344 22.19 -7.02 11.96
CA SER A 344 22.30 -8.39 12.44
C SER A 344 23.51 -9.10 11.83
N SER A 345 23.66 -10.39 12.13
CA SER A 345 24.58 -11.27 11.42
C SER A 345 24.14 -11.57 9.97
N ASN A 346 22.86 -11.35 9.64
CA ASN A 346 22.29 -11.64 8.33
C ASN A 346 21.94 -10.35 7.58
N LYS A 347 22.84 -9.98 6.67
CA LYS A 347 22.69 -8.75 5.88
C LYS A 347 21.51 -8.76 4.90
N ASN A 348 21.03 -9.94 4.48
CA ASN A 348 19.87 -10.01 3.59
C ASN A 348 18.61 -9.67 4.37
N PHE A 349 18.50 -10.18 5.61
CA PHE A 349 17.43 -9.82 6.53
C PHE A 349 17.44 -8.32 6.84
N ASP A 350 18.61 -7.75 7.14
CA ASP A 350 18.77 -6.31 7.41
C ASP A 350 18.27 -5.45 6.24
N SER A 351 18.71 -5.74 5.01
CA SER A 351 18.28 -5.01 3.80
C SER A 351 16.81 -5.23 3.47
N TYR A 352 16.28 -6.43 3.71
CA TYR A 352 14.86 -6.75 3.52
C TYR A 352 13.95 -5.96 4.46
N CYS A 353 14.38 -5.69 5.71
CA CYS A 353 13.65 -4.80 6.62
C CYS A 353 13.52 -3.39 6.04
N GLY A 354 14.63 -2.78 5.59
CA GLY A 354 14.61 -1.46 4.96
C GLY A 354 13.70 -1.39 3.73
N GLN A 355 13.90 -2.32 2.78
CA GLN A 355 13.08 -2.41 1.56
C GLN A 355 11.60 -2.63 1.88
N THR A 356 11.27 -3.42 2.90
CA THR A 356 9.88 -3.64 3.31
C THR A 356 9.24 -2.37 3.87
N PHE A 357 10.00 -1.56 4.61
CA PHE A 357 9.52 -0.27 5.09
C PHE A 357 9.25 0.70 3.93
N LEU A 358 10.15 0.76 2.94
CA LEU A 358 9.94 1.53 1.71
C LEU A 358 8.67 1.10 0.97
N ASP A 359 8.44 -0.21 0.81
CA ASP A 359 7.25 -0.73 0.15
C ASP A 359 5.95 -0.43 0.93
N ASN A 360 6.04 -0.42 2.26
CA ASN A 360 4.93 0.00 3.13
C ASN A 360 4.60 1.49 2.94
N VAL A 361 5.63 2.34 2.82
CA VAL A 361 5.49 3.78 2.53
C VAL A 361 4.89 4.02 1.15
N VAL A 362 5.34 3.33 0.11
CA VAL A 362 4.75 3.51 -1.24
C VAL A 362 3.26 3.11 -1.26
N ARG A 363 2.83 2.15 -0.42
CA ARG A 363 1.43 1.70 -0.38
C ARG A 363 0.54 2.48 0.60
N GLY A 364 1.10 2.93 1.73
CA GLY A 364 0.36 3.57 2.83
C GLY A 364 0.66 5.06 3.05
N GLY A 365 1.84 5.50 2.63
CA GLY A 365 2.36 6.86 2.79
C GLY A 365 3.32 7.02 3.98
N MET A 366 4.18 8.02 3.91
CA MET A 366 5.05 8.46 5.00
C MET A 366 4.42 9.68 5.68
N PRO A 367 4.12 9.64 7.00
CA PRO A 367 3.56 10.80 7.68
C PRO A 367 4.57 11.95 7.80
N VAL A 368 4.08 13.17 7.61
CA VAL A 368 4.76 14.43 7.90
C VAL A 368 3.86 15.24 8.81
N VAL A 369 4.44 15.81 9.86
CA VAL A 369 3.70 16.58 10.87
C VAL A 369 4.02 18.06 10.71
N PHE A 370 3.02 18.84 10.27
CA PHE A 370 3.08 20.29 10.23
C PHE A 370 2.53 20.87 11.53
N ARG A 371 3.32 21.68 12.24
CA ARG A 371 2.95 22.24 13.54
C ARG A 371 2.96 23.76 13.51
N THR A 372 1.91 24.35 14.05
CA THR A 372 1.88 25.78 14.42
C THR A 372 1.72 25.91 15.94
N GLN A 373 1.66 27.15 16.45
CA GLN A 373 1.34 27.38 17.86
C GLN A 373 -0.08 26.92 18.24
N SER A 374 -1.00 26.84 17.26
CA SER A 374 -2.43 26.57 17.50
C SER A 374 -2.94 25.28 16.84
N SER A 375 -2.21 24.67 15.90
CA SER A 375 -2.66 23.49 15.14
C SER A 375 -1.55 22.46 14.89
N LYS A 376 -1.96 21.21 14.72
CA LYS A 376 -1.13 20.08 14.28
C LYS A 376 -1.86 19.37 13.14
N ASN A 377 -1.24 19.33 11.97
CA ASN A 377 -1.76 18.65 10.79
C ASN A 377 -0.82 17.51 10.41
N VAL A 378 -1.38 16.34 10.10
CA VAL A 378 -0.61 15.18 9.63
C VAL A 378 -0.94 14.95 8.17
N PHE A 379 0.08 14.95 7.33
CA PHE A 379 -0.03 14.72 5.89
C PHE A 379 0.77 13.47 5.50
N TYR A 380 0.41 12.78 4.41
CA TYR A 380 1.05 11.52 4.02
C TYR A 380 1.66 11.61 2.63
N LEU A 381 2.98 11.49 2.56
CA LEU A 381 3.72 11.51 1.29
C LEU A 381 3.78 10.12 0.65
N TYR A 382 3.90 10.08 -0.67
CA TYR A 382 4.31 8.95 -1.51
C TYR A 382 3.32 7.78 -1.62
N SER A 383 2.16 7.84 -0.97
CA SER A 383 1.19 6.74 -1.02
C SER A 383 0.56 6.59 -2.40
N ARG A 384 0.33 5.36 -2.85
CA ARG A 384 -0.42 5.06 -4.07
C ARG A 384 -1.04 3.66 -4.04
N LYS A 385 -2.11 3.48 -4.82
CA LYS A 385 -2.73 2.16 -5.01
C LYS A 385 -1.77 1.22 -5.72
N HIS A 386 -1.79 -0.05 -5.35
CA HIS A 386 -0.87 -1.10 -5.77
C HIS A 386 -1.16 -1.67 -7.17
N GLY A 387 -1.32 -0.82 -8.19
CA GLY A 387 -1.40 -1.21 -9.59
C GLY A 387 -0.03 -1.33 -10.27
N ASP A 388 0.19 -2.38 -11.05
CA ASP A 388 1.46 -2.58 -11.77
C ASP A 388 1.23 -3.47 -12.99
N LEU A 389 2.28 -3.91 -13.67
CA LEU A 389 2.16 -4.74 -14.87
C LEU A 389 1.52 -6.12 -14.60
N GLU A 390 1.65 -6.66 -13.38
CA GLU A 390 1.04 -7.93 -12.94
C GLU A 390 -0.31 -7.73 -12.21
N ARG A 391 -0.63 -6.48 -11.85
CA ARG A 391 -1.92 -6.02 -11.29
C ARG A 391 -2.51 -4.89 -12.15
N ASP A 392 -2.62 -5.17 -13.44
CA ASP A 392 -3.01 -4.21 -14.48
C ASP A 392 -4.46 -3.73 -14.37
N TYR A 393 -5.30 -4.44 -13.63
CA TYR A 393 -6.68 -4.07 -13.29
C TYR A 393 -6.80 -2.96 -12.24
N ASN A 394 -5.75 -2.70 -11.44
CA ASN A 394 -5.78 -1.66 -10.41
C ASN A 394 -5.46 -0.28 -11.03
N TYR A 395 -6.38 0.67 -10.90
CA TYR A 395 -6.17 2.08 -11.25
C TYR A 395 -5.47 2.82 -10.11
N PHE A 396 -4.24 3.27 -10.34
CA PHE A 396 -3.42 3.97 -9.36
C PHE A 396 -3.30 5.44 -9.72
N VAL A 397 -3.10 6.28 -8.71
CA VAL A 397 -2.75 7.70 -8.85
C VAL A 397 -1.46 7.95 -8.07
N VAL A 398 -0.52 8.66 -8.69
CA VAL A 398 0.73 9.20 -8.14
C VAL A 398 0.71 10.69 -8.46
N GLU A 399 0.15 11.49 -7.55
CA GLU A 399 -0.14 12.92 -7.78
C GLU A 399 1.11 13.65 -8.30
N GLU A 400 0.97 14.35 -9.41
CA GLU A 400 2.01 15.04 -10.17
C GLU A 400 2.35 16.42 -9.58
N THR A 401 2.39 16.51 -8.25
CA THR A 401 2.65 17.72 -7.47
C THR A 401 3.78 17.51 -6.46
N TYR A 402 4.25 18.60 -5.83
CA TYR A 402 5.03 18.49 -4.60
C TYR A 402 4.22 17.82 -3.50
N LEU A 403 4.89 17.24 -2.50
CA LEU A 403 4.22 16.47 -1.46
C LEU A 403 3.26 15.41 -2.03
N SER A 404 3.66 14.75 -3.10
CA SER A 404 2.81 13.79 -3.82
C SER A 404 2.20 12.73 -2.91
N GLN A 405 0.95 12.38 -3.19
CA GLN A 405 0.18 11.31 -2.54
C GLN A 405 -0.70 10.63 -3.61
N GLY A 406 -1.67 9.83 -3.18
CA GLY A 406 -2.45 9.04 -4.13
C GLY A 406 -3.62 8.33 -3.47
N ASN A 407 -4.38 7.62 -4.30
CA ASN A 407 -5.54 6.86 -3.85
C ASN A 407 -5.14 5.50 -3.23
N SER A 408 -5.99 4.96 -2.35
CA SER A 408 -5.82 3.60 -1.81
C SER A 408 -7.18 2.97 -1.46
N HIS A 409 -7.18 1.68 -1.11
CA HIS A 409 -8.33 1.05 -0.49
C HIS A 409 -8.21 1.10 1.04
N PHE A 410 -9.35 1.22 1.72
CA PHE A 410 -9.45 1.34 3.18
C PHE A 410 -8.57 0.33 3.90
N ARG A 411 -8.72 -0.96 3.61
CA ARG A 411 -7.93 -2.02 4.26
C ARG A 411 -6.44 -1.82 4.04
N ASP A 412 -6.03 -1.55 2.80
CA ASP A 412 -4.62 -1.48 2.45
C ASP A 412 -3.92 -0.38 3.23
N VAL A 413 -4.45 0.84 3.16
CA VAL A 413 -3.84 2.00 3.83
C VAL A 413 -3.95 1.91 5.36
N ASN A 414 -5.05 1.39 5.90
CA ASN A 414 -5.23 1.18 7.34
C ASN A 414 -4.16 0.21 7.88
N GLN A 415 -3.97 -0.92 7.19
CA GLN A 415 -2.93 -1.87 7.54
C GLN A 415 -1.52 -1.29 7.47
N ASN A 416 -1.21 -0.50 6.42
CA ASN A 416 0.12 0.08 6.29
C ASN A 416 0.41 1.12 7.36
N ARG A 417 -0.59 1.93 7.73
CA ARG A 417 -0.46 3.02 8.71
C ARG A 417 -0.56 2.58 10.17
N ARG A 418 -0.90 1.31 10.44
CA ARG A 418 -1.15 0.85 11.82
C ARG A 418 0.06 0.96 12.75
N ASN A 419 1.28 0.91 12.21
CA ASN A 419 2.51 1.08 12.99
C ASN A 419 3.07 2.51 12.93
N ASP A 420 2.39 3.48 12.30
CA ASP A 420 2.97 4.81 12.12
C ASP A 420 3.30 5.49 13.45
N ALA A 421 2.48 5.30 14.50
CA ALA A 421 2.75 5.85 15.83
C ALA A 421 4.02 5.29 16.47
N TRP A 422 4.43 4.07 16.09
CA TRP A 422 5.73 3.52 16.46
C TRP A 422 6.85 4.31 15.84
N PHE A 423 6.87 4.44 14.50
CA PHE A 423 7.98 5.07 13.78
C PHE A 423 7.96 6.60 13.86
N ASN A 424 6.79 7.19 14.08
CA ASN A 424 6.57 8.63 14.11
C ASN A 424 5.65 9.00 15.30
N PRO A 425 6.11 8.91 16.56
CA PRO A 425 5.27 9.18 17.73
C PRO A 425 4.56 10.54 17.71
N GLY A 426 5.08 11.53 16.97
CA GLY A 426 4.46 12.83 16.78
C GLY A 426 3.10 12.83 16.06
N ILE A 427 2.71 11.75 15.38
CA ILE A 427 1.38 11.60 14.78
C ILE A 427 0.30 11.28 15.82
N GLU A 428 0.68 10.70 16.95
CA GLU A 428 -0.22 10.31 18.05
C GLU A 428 -1.44 9.51 17.56
N ASP A 429 -2.65 10.03 17.73
CA ASP A 429 -3.94 9.37 17.48
C ASP A 429 -4.60 9.75 16.15
N SER A 430 -3.91 10.50 15.28
CA SER A 430 -4.47 10.99 14.00
C SER A 430 -5.04 9.86 13.12
N ASN A 431 -4.33 8.73 13.01
CA ASN A 431 -4.83 7.58 12.22
C ASN A 431 -6.07 6.92 12.85
N ILE A 432 -6.15 6.86 14.19
CA ILE A 432 -7.34 6.33 14.89
C ILE A 432 -8.54 7.22 14.55
N ILE A 433 -8.41 8.53 14.72
CA ILE A 433 -9.50 9.48 14.44
C ILE A 433 -9.94 9.37 12.97
N MET A 434 -8.99 9.38 12.03
CA MET A 434 -9.29 9.29 10.59
C MET A 434 -10.08 8.02 10.25
N PHE A 435 -9.59 6.84 10.61
CA PHE A 435 -10.22 5.58 10.21
C PHE A 435 -11.50 5.24 10.98
N PHE A 436 -11.61 5.63 12.26
CA PHE A 436 -12.89 5.48 12.98
C PHE A 436 -13.95 6.45 12.46
N ASN A 437 -13.58 7.66 12.01
CA ASN A 437 -14.53 8.60 11.41
C ASN A 437 -15.07 8.13 10.05
N LEU A 438 -14.32 7.27 9.35
CA LEU A 438 -14.80 6.60 8.13
C LEU A 438 -15.82 5.47 8.40
N ILE A 439 -16.06 5.09 9.66
CA ILE A 439 -17.05 4.08 10.01
C ILE A 439 -18.45 4.69 10.00
N GLN A 440 -19.36 4.06 9.27
CA GLN A 440 -20.80 4.35 9.17
C GLN A 440 -21.55 3.94 10.44
N THR A 441 -22.78 4.43 10.65
CA THR A 441 -23.62 4.05 11.82
C THR A 441 -23.96 2.57 11.85
N ASP A 442 -23.99 1.91 10.69
CA ASP A 442 -24.18 0.46 10.53
C ASP A 442 -22.88 -0.37 10.66
N GLY A 443 -21.76 0.29 10.98
CA GLY A 443 -20.47 -0.36 11.21
C GLY A 443 -19.75 -0.83 9.93
N PHE A 444 -20.11 -0.30 8.75
CA PHE A 444 -19.34 -0.44 7.51
C PHE A 444 -18.50 0.82 7.23
N ASN A 445 -17.87 0.92 6.06
CA ASN A 445 -17.01 2.03 5.65
C ASN A 445 -16.94 2.17 4.12
N PRO A 446 -16.53 3.34 3.58
CA PRO A 446 -16.23 3.49 2.16
C PRO A 446 -15.02 2.62 1.76
N LEU A 447 -14.96 2.19 0.49
CA LEU A 447 -13.87 1.36 -0.02
C LEU A 447 -12.60 2.16 -0.31
N VAL A 448 -12.74 3.30 -0.96
CA VAL A 448 -11.61 4.10 -1.42
C VAL A 448 -11.32 5.20 -0.40
N VAL A 449 -10.03 5.37 -0.11
CA VAL A 449 -9.47 6.47 0.68
C VAL A 449 -8.59 7.28 -0.27
N ASN A 450 -9.01 8.51 -0.56
CA ASN A 450 -8.31 9.44 -1.43
C ASN A 450 -7.23 10.23 -0.68
N GLY A 451 -6.39 10.93 -1.45
CA GLY A 451 -5.41 11.87 -0.90
C GLY A 451 -6.08 12.99 -0.10
N LEU A 452 -5.35 13.52 0.88
CA LEU A 452 -5.80 14.63 1.72
C LEU A 452 -5.86 15.92 0.92
N THR A 453 -7.00 16.59 0.97
CA THR A 453 -7.19 17.95 0.45
C THR A 453 -7.65 18.86 1.58
N TYR A 454 -7.46 20.15 1.39
CA TYR A 454 -7.82 21.19 2.34
C TYR A 454 -8.70 22.24 1.68
N THR A 455 -9.42 22.99 2.50
CA THR A 455 -10.15 24.18 2.06
C THR A 455 -10.03 25.25 3.13
N ALA A 456 -9.82 26.50 2.72
CA ALA A 456 -9.71 27.62 3.64
C ALA A 456 -10.99 27.78 4.49
N THR A 457 -10.81 28.06 5.77
CA THR A 457 -11.90 28.38 6.72
C THR A 457 -11.89 29.85 7.14
N ASP A 458 -10.72 30.49 7.12
CA ASP A 458 -10.57 31.93 7.43
C ASP A 458 -9.92 32.65 6.23
N LEU A 459 -10.71 32.84 5.17
CA LEU A 459 -10.24 33.45 3.94
C LEU A 459 -9.72 34.90 4.13
N PRO A 460 -10.34 35.77 4.95
CA PRO A 460 -9.80 37.10 5.21
C PRO A 460 -8.41 37.09 5.87
N ALA A 461 -8.20 36.26 6.89
CA ALA A 461 -6.89 36.17 7.55
C ALA A 461 -5.83 35.54 6.65
N LEU A 462 -6.22 34.52 5.87
CA LEU A 462 -5.34 33.91 4.86
C LEU A 462 -4.94 34.96 3.81
N ALA A 463 -5.87 35.78 3.32
CA ALA A 463 -5.58 36.83 2.34
C ALA A 463 -4.63 37.90 2.88
N GLU A 464 -4.76 38.30 4.15
CA GLU A 464 -3.82 39.23 4.79
C GLU A 464 -2.40 38.63 4.89
N TRP A 465 -2.29 37.39 5.35
CA TRP A 465 -1.01 36.68 5.41
C TRP A 465 -0.38 36.49 4.02
N LEU A 466 -1.19 36.09 3.04
CA LEU A 466 -0.76 35.83 1.67
C LEU A 466 -0.22 37.11 1.02
N GLY A 467 -0.85 38.27 1.26
CA GLY A 467 -0.38 39.56 0.77
C GLY A 467 0.95 40.01 1.36
N GLY A 468 1.41 39.39 2.46
CA GLY A 468 2.73 39.59 3.03
C GLY A 468 3.85 38.77 2.36
N ILE A 469 3.49 37.75 1.56
CA ILE A 469 4.44 36.84 0.90
C ILE A 469 4.33 36.81 -0.62
N VAL A 470 3.21 37.26 -1.21
CA VAL A 470 2.97 37.34 -2.65
C VAL A 470 2.78 38.80 -3.07
N ASP A 471 3.75 39.33 -3.82
CA ASP A 471 3.70 40.71 -4.35
C ASP A 471 2.91 40.82 -5.68
N ASP A 472 2.74 39.70 -6.40
CA ASP A 472 2.03 39.66 -7.69
C ASP A 472 0.51 39.58 -7.48
N THR A 473 -0.22 40.61 -7.92
CA THR A 473 -1.67 40.71 -7.73
C THR A 473 -2.46 39.64 -8.48
N GLY A 474 -1.99 39.20 -9.65
CA GLY A 474 -2.68 38.16 -10.43
C GLY A 474 -2.55 36.80 -9.76
N LEU A 475 -1.34 36.44 -9.33
CA LEU A 475 -1.12 35.21 -8.57
C LEU A 475 -1.87 35.23 -7.23
N PHE A 476 -1.87 36.37 -6.54
CA PHE A 476 -2.61 36.53 -5.30
C PHE A 476 -4.08 36.16 -5.47
N ASP A 477 -4.73 36.67 -6.52
CA ASP A 477 -6.12 36.35 -6.85
C ASP A 477 -6.27 34.85 -7.21
N GLU A 478 -5.36 34.28 -8.00
CA GLU A 478 -5.40 32.85 -8.34
C GLU A 478 -5.27 31.92 -7.11
N LEU A 479 -4.36 32.23 -6.19
CA LEU A 479 -4.16 31.47 -4.96
C LEU A 479 -5.37 31.59 -4.03
N LEU A 480 -6.00 32.77 -3.96
CA LEU A 480 -7.24 32.96 -3.21
C LEU A 480 -8.42 32.19 -3.81
N GLU A 481 -8.52 32.08 -5.13
CA GLU A 481 -9.53 31.22 -5.76
C GLU A 481 -9.23 29.72 -5.53
N LEU A 482 -7.97 29.30 -5.61
CA LEU A 482 -7.57 27.91 -5.37
C LEU A 482 -8.01 27.42 -3.99
N VAL A 483 -7.75 28.19 -2.94
CA VAL A 483 -8.01 27.75 -1.55
C VAL A 483 -9.49 27.75 -1.15
N LYS A 484 -10.39 28.29 -1.99
CA LYS A 484 -11.85 28.23 -1.78
C LYS A 484 -12.44 26.86 -2.11
N GLU A 485 -11.80 26.13 -3.02
CA GLU A 485 -12.16 24.77 -3.39
C GLU A 485 -11.22 23.76 -2.70
N PRO A 486 -11.50 22.45 -2.75
CA PRO A 486 -10.55 21.45 -2.28
C PRO A 486 -9.21 21.52 -3.04
N PHE A 487 -8.13 21.77 -2.30
CA PHE A 487 -6.78 21.90 -2.85
C PHE A 487 -5.75 21.02 -2.11
N THR A 488 -4.61 20.71 -2.74
CA THR A 488 -3.46 20.04 -2.07
C THR A 488 -2.37 21.06 -1.68
N PRO A 489 -1.66 20.87 -0.55
CA PRO A 489 -0.55 21.75 -0.20
C PRO A 489 0.56 21.76 -1.27
N GLY A 490 0.71 20.65 -1.99
CA GLY A 490 1.62 20.49 -3.11
C GLY A 490 1.39 21.46 -4.26
N GLU A 491 0.16 21.48 -4.80
CA GLU A 491 -0.18 22.40 -5.90
C GLU A 491 -0.10 23.87 -5.50
N PHE A 492 -0.46 24.18 -4.25
CA PHE A 492 -0.33 25.54 -3.70
C PHE A 492 1.13 25.98 -3.68
N MET A 493 2.03 25.13 -3.18
CA MET A 493 3.47 25.44 -3.15
C MET A 493 4.08 25.60 -4.53
N MET A 494 3.68 24.77 -5.49
CA MET A 494 4.15 24.88 -6.88
C MET A 494 3.73 26.22 -7.51
N LYS A 495 2.50 26.70 -7.25
CA LYS A 495 2.06 28.02 -7.72
C LYS A 495 2.81 29.18 -7.06
N ILE A 496 3.16 29.07 -5.77
CA ILE A 496 3.99 30.09 -5.09
C ILE A 496 5.39 30.15 -5.71
N GLU A 497 6.00 29.00 -5.98
CA GLU A 497 7.36 28.95 -6.54
C GLU A 497 7.44 29.62 -7.93
N GLU A 498 6.37 29.54 -8.73
CA GLU A 498 6.29 30.18 -10.05
C GLU A 498 6.44 31.72 -10.00
N ALA A 499 6.14 32.38 -8.88
CA ALA A 499 6.21 33.85 -8.78
C ALA A 499 7.29 34.41 -7.86
N VAL A 500 7.78 33.66 -6.86
CA VAL A 500 8.78 34.16 -5.92
C VAL A 500 10.19 34.03 -6.51
N THR A 501 10.53 34.91 -7.45
CA THR A 501 11.90 35.02 -7.96
C THR A 501 12.83 35.63 -6.90
N GLY A 502 13.67 34.81 -6.27
CA GLY A 502 14.84 35.29 -5.50
C GLY A 502 14.77 35.24 -3.97
N ARG A 503 13.73 34.64 -3.37
CA ARG A 503 13.74 34.18 -1.96
C ARG A 503 13.64 32.66 -1.95
N SER A 504 14.47 31.98 -1.17
CA SER A 504 14.27 30.56 -0.85
C SER A 504 13.27 30.50 0.30
N PRO A 505 11.97 30.23 0.05
CA PRO A 505 10.99 30.25 1.11
C PRO A 505 11.19 29.02 1.99
N ASP A 506 10.93 29.15 3.30
CA ASP A 506 10.78 27.96 4.13
C ASP A 506 9.42 27.32 3.80
N TYR A 507 9.45 26.33 2.91
CA TYR A 507 8.24 25.67 2.43
C TYR A 507 7.45 25.00 3.57
N ASP A 508 8.15 24.46 4.58
CA ASP A 508 7.48 23.83 5.72
C ASP A 508 6.78 24.85 6.62
N GLU A 509 7.39 26.02 6.80
CA GLU A 509 6.76 27.14 7.51
C GLU A 509 5.52 27.65 6.76
N ILE A 510 5.62 27.86 5.44
CA ILE A 510 4.50 28.34 4.62
C ILE A 510 3.31 27.37 4.68
N ILE A 511 3.56 26.08 4.52
CA ILE A 511 2.50 25.06 4.61
C ILE A 511 1.92 25.02 6.01
N SER A 512 2.75 25.07 7.05
CA SER A 512 2.26 25.05 8.44
C SER A 512 1.30 26.21 8.69
N VAL A 513 1.63 27.42 8.21
CA VAL A 513 0.75 28.60 8.34
C VAL A 513 -0.49 28.47 7.46
N LEU A 514 -0.38 28.05 6.20
CA LEU A 514 -1.52 27.80 5.30
C LEU A 514 -2.53 26.83 5.91
N LEU A 515 -2.04 25.73 6.47
CA LEU A 515 -2.88 24.71 7.10
C LEU A 515 -3.47 25.16 8.44
N SER A 516 -3.00 26.27 9.03
CA SER A 516 -3.64 26.88 10.21
C SER A 516 -4.90 27.68 9.86
N PHE A 517 -5.05 28.09 8.60
CA PHE A 517 -6.23 28.80 8.08
C PHE A 517 -7.21 27.87 7.35
N SER A 518 -6.90 26.57 7.29
CA SER A 518 -7.61 25.59 6.47
C SER A 518 -8.15 24.43 7.30
N ARG A 519 -9.18 23.77 6.80
CA ARG A 519 -9.68 22.48 7.32
C ARG A 519 -9.32 21.34 6.37
N GLU A 520 -9.14 20.15 6.91
CA GLU A 520 -9.03 18.91 6.16
C GLU A 520 -10.41 18.47 5.63
N ASN A 521 -10.48 18.06 4.37
CA ASN A 521 -11.71 17.58 3.72
C ASN A 521 -11.87 16.05 3.85
N ASP A 522 -13.09 15.55 3.62
CA ASP A 522 -13.40 14.11 3.68
C ASP A 522 -12.61 13.31 2.63
N VAL A 523 -12.02 12.18 3.03
CA VAL A 523 -11.19 11.32 2.16
C VAL A 523 -11.91 10.08 1.61
N GLY A 524 -13.08 9.74 2.14
CA GLY A 524 -13.80 8.52 1.80
C GLY A 524 -14.65 8.65 0.54
N GLU A 525 -14.57 7.69 -0.37
CA GLU A 525 -15.38 7.65 -1.60
C GLU A 525 -16.34 6.43 -1.64
N PRO A 526 -17.62 6.62 -2.00
CA PRO A 526 -18.62 5.54 -2.07
C PRO A 526 -18.27 4.43 -3.09
N SER A 527 -18.78 3.21 -2.88
CA SER A 527 -18.45 2.05 -3.73
C SER A 527 -19.58 1.01 -3.81
N GLU A 528 -19.40 -0.02 -4.64
CA GLU A 528 -20.43 -1.02 -4.99
C GLU A 528 -20.70 -2.11 -3.90
N GLY A 529 -20.39 -1.87 -2.63
CA GLY A 529 -20.65 -2.80 -1.53
C GLY A 529 -19.72 -2.63 -0.33
N PHE A 530 -19.87 -3.47 0.71
CA PHE A 530 -19.11 -3.35 1.95
C PHE A 530 -18.50 -4.69 2.39
N TRP A 531 -17.16 -4.73 2.52
CA TRP A 531 -16.42 -5.90 2.99
C TRP A 531 -16.60 -6.07 4.50
N ILE A 532 -16.80 -7.31 4.94
CA ILE A 532 -17.15 -7.60 6.33
C ILE A 532 -15.95 -7.56 7.28
N ASP A 533 -14.71 -7.62 6.77
CA ASP A 533 -13.47 -7.64 7.55
C ASP A 533 -12.94 -6.23 7.87
N HIS A 534 -13.35 -5.20 7.12
CA HIS A 534 -12.71 -3.87 7.16
C HIS A 534 -12.65 -3.23 8.56
N TRP A 535 -13.72 -3.34 9.35
CA TRP A 535 -13.76 -2.71 10.68
C TRP A 535 -12.75 -3.32 11.65
N THR A 536 -12.27 -4.55 11.42
CA THR A 536 -11.34 -5.26 12.31
C THR A 536 -9.95 -4.63 12.34
N TYR A 537 -9.52 -4.01 11.23
CA TYR A 537 -8.21 -3.35 11.12
C TYR A 537 -8.08 -2.14 12.05
N ASN A 538 -9.21 -1.49 12.40
CA ASN A 538 -9.23 -0.40 13.36
C ASN A 538 -8.80 -0.84 14.77
N LEU A 539 -9.01 -2.10 15.15
CA LEU A 539 -8.52 -2.63 16.42
C LEU A 539 -6.99 -2.73 16.45
N ASP A 540 -6.38 -3.07 15.31
CA ASP A 540 -4.92 -3.12 15.21
C ASP A 540 -4.29 -1.71 15.33
N LEU A 541 -4.98 -0.66 14.90
CA LEU A 541 -4.56 0.73 15.15
C LEU A 541 -4.54 1.06 16.64
N LEU A 542 -5.56 0.62 17.39
CA LEU A 542 -5.63 0.83 18.84
C LEU A 542 -4.52 0.08 19.57
N ASP A 543 -4.28 -1.18 19.24
CA ASP A 543 -3.19 -1.97 19.83
C ASP A 543 -1.84 -1.26 19.66
N ASN A 544 -1.54 -0.78 18.45
CA ASN A 544 -0.26 -0.14 18.16
C ASN A 544 -0.13 1.26 18.75
N PHE A 545 -1.22 2.01 18.86
CA PHE A 545 -1.22 3.28 19.59
C PHE A 545 -0.93 3.05 21.09
N LEU A 546 -1.62 2.08 21.71
CA LEU A 546 -1.45 1.75 23.12
C LEU A 546 -0.10 1.07 23.43
N MET A 547 0.57 0.53 22.41
CA MET A 547 1.96 0.07 22.52
C MET A 547 2.94 1.22 22.84
N ILE A 548 2.60 2.47 22.50
CA ILE A 548 3.40 3.69 22.74
C ILE A 548 2.79 4.62 23.78
N PHE A 549 1.45 4.70 23.80
CA PHE A 549 0.68 5.63 24.63
C PHE A 549 -0.34 4.92 25.53
N PRO A 550 0.06 3.90 26.32
CA PRO A 550 -0.88 3.20 27.20
C PRO A 550 -1.49 4.12 28.27
N ASP A 551 -0.75 5.15 28.68
CA ASP A 551 -1.16 6.22 29.59
C ASP A 551 -2.28 7.12 29.03
N ARG A 552 -2.53 7.07 27.71
CA ARG A 552 -3.56 7.89 27.03
C ARG A 552 -4.82 7.11 26.69
N LEU A 553 -5.02 5.91 27.24
CA LEU A 553 -6.21 5.09 27.00
C LEU A 553 -7.51 5.84 27.36
N LYS A 554 -7.54 6.51 28.52
CA LYS A 554 -8.71 7.29 28.94
C LYS A 554 -8.99 8.46 28.00
N GLU A 555 -7.93 9.16 27.61
CA GLU A 555 -8.01 10.33 26.72
C GLU A 555 -8.70 9.96 25.41
N ILE A 556 -8.21 8.91 24.73
CA ILE A 556 -8.73 8.50 23.42
C ILE A 556 -10.10 7.84 23.51
N LEU A 557 -10.38 7.11 24.60
CA LEU A 557 -11.61 6.34 24.73
C LEU A 557 -12.84 7.21 25.07
N VAL A 558 -12.70 8.15 26.01
CA VAL A 558 -13.85 8.90 26.57
C VAL A 558 -13.66 10.41 26.66
N ASP A 559 -12.44 10.94 26.87
CA ASP A 559 -12.26 12.38 27.09
C ASP A 559 -12.35 13.18 25.78
N LYS A 560 -12.03 12.55 24.63
CA LYS A 560 -12.11 13.15 23.29
C LYS A 560 -13.48 12.93 22.62
N SER A 561 -14.21 14.02 22.41
CA SER A 561 -15.46 14.04 21.62
C SER A 561 -15.24 14.50 20.17
N VAL A 562 -14.24 13.93 19.49
CA VAL A 562 -13.83 14.30 18.12
C VAL A 562 -14.27 13.31 17.06
N PHE A 563 -14.93 12.22 17.47
CA PHE A 563 -15.34 11.16 16.56
C PHE A 563 -16.69 11.46 15.94
N THR A 564 -16.88 11.10 14.68
CA THR A 564 -18.14 11.19 13.94
C THR A 564 -18.38 9.89 13.16
N PHE A 565 -19.43 9.82 12.34
CA PHE A 565 -19.70 8.69 11.46
C PHE A 565 -19.71 9.13 9.99
N TYR A 566 -19.26 8.26 9.10
CA TYR A 566 -19.30 8.49 7.66
C TYR A 566 -20.73 8.33 7.13
N ASP A 567 -21.20 9.30 6.35
CA ASP A 567 -22.53 9.35 5.78
C ASP A 567 -22.50 8.87 4.32
N ASN A 568 -22.63 7.55 4.14
CA ASN A 568 -22.53 6.93 2.83
C ASN A 568 -23.88 6.94 2.07
N PRO A 569 -23.94 7.37 0.80
CA PRO A 569 -25.16 7.30 0.01
C PRO A 569 -25.58 5.86 -0.36
N ASP A 570 -24.69 4.88 -0.26
CA ASP A 570 -25.02 3.45 -0.41
C ASP A 570 -25.52 2.86 0.90
N VAL A 571 -26.66 2.16 0.84
CA VAL A 571 -27.33 1.58 2.00
C VAL A 571 -27.50 0.07 1.85
N VAL A 572 -27.42 -0.65 2.97
CA VAL A 572 -27.72 -2.09 3.01
C VAL A 572 -29.23 -2.30 3.03
N MET A 573 -29.73 -3.09 2.10
CA MET A 573 -31.15 -3.41 1.95
C MET A 573 -31.60 -4.43 3.03
N PRO A 574 -32.84 -4.31 3.54
CA PRO A 574 -33.42 -5.30 4.45
C PRO A 574 -33.65 -6.64 3.74
N ARG A 575 -33.72 -7.73 4.51
CA ARG A 575 -33.88 -9.13 4.07
C ARG A 575 -35.07 -9.31 3.14
N ASN A 576 -36.20 -8.66 3.43
CA ASN A 576 -37.42 -8.67 2.60
C ASN A 576 -37.26 -7.96 1.24
N ARG A 577 -36.07 -7.45 0.90
CA ARG A 577 -35.73 -6.85 -0.39
C ARG A 577 -34.57 -7.54 -1.11
N LYS A 578 -33.79 -8.39 -0.43
CA LYS A 578 -32.55 -9.00 -0.97
C LYS A 578 -32.53 -10.52 -0.98
N TYR A 579 -33.39 -11.20 -0.21
CA TYR A 579 -33.50 -12.66 -0.25
C TYR A 579 -34.45 -13.09 -1.37
N VAL A 580 -33.88 -13.78 -2.36
CA VAL A 580 -34.55 -14.08 -3.63
C VAL A 580 -34.47 -15.54 -4.01
N LEU A 581 -35.47 -16.03 -4.73
CA LEU A 581 -35.50 -17.38 -5.28
C LEU A 581 -34.89 -17.39 -6.69
N VAL A 582 -33.84 -18.18 -6.89
CA VAL A 582 -33.16 -18.37 -8.18
C VAL A 582 -32.95 -19.85 -8.42
N ASP A 583 -33.51 -20.38 -9.51
CA ASP A 583 -33.43 -21.80 -9.87
C ASP A 583 -33.80 -22.75 -8.72
N GLY A 584 -34.82 -22.38 -7.94
CA GLY A 584 -35.31 -23.15 -6.79
C GLY A 584 -34.45 -23.04 -5.53
N ASN A 585 -33.42 -22.18 -5.51
CA ASN A 585 -32.57 -21.96 -4.35
C ASN A 585 -32.65 -20.50 -3.87
N VAL A 586 -32.61 -20.30 -2.55
CA VAL A 586 -32.57 -18.94 -1.99
C VAL A 586 -31.16 -18.36 -2.10
N ARG A 587 -31.07 -17.11 -2.54
CA ARG A 587 -29.85 -16.32 -2.68
C ARG A 587 -30.05 -14.94 -2.09
N GLN A 588 -28.94 -14.26 -1.83
CA GLN A 588 -28.93 -12.85 -1.42
C GLN A 588 -28.37 -11.99 -2.55
N TYR A 589 -29.23 -11.24 -3.27
CA TYR A 589 -28.81 -10.39 -4.39
C TYR A 589 -29.41 -8.99 -4.30
N GLY A 590 -28.61 -7.98 -4.66
CA GLY A 590 -28.98 -6.57 -4.55
C GLY A 590 -28.97 -6.09 -3.10
N SER A 591 -27.98 -6.51 -2.32
CA SER A 591 -27.90 -6.24 -0.88
C SER A 591 -27.51 -4.80 -0.58
N VAL A 592 -26.83 -4.12 -1.50
CA VAL A 592 -26.44 -2.72 -1.37
C VAL A 592 -27.03 -1.89 -2.51
N LYS A 593 -27.61 -0.74 -2.17
CA LYS A 593 -28.22 0.17 -3.15
C LYS A 593 -27.85 1.62 -2.89
N ARG A 594 -27.54 2.35 -3.96
CA ARG A 594 -27.40 3.81 -3.92
C ARG A 594 -28.76 4.48 -3.66
N ASN A 595 -28.91 5.10 -2.49
CA ASN A 595 -30.09 5.91 -2.18
C ASN A 595 -29.96 7.30 -2.85
N LYS A 596 -30.81 7.55 -3.86
CA LYS A 596 -30.77 8.79 -4.65
C LYS A 596 -31.10 10.04 -3.85
N ASP A 597 -32.01 9.96 -2.88
CA ASP A 597 -32.41 11.12 -2.09
C ASP A 597 -31.37 11.43 -1.01
N LYS A 598 -30.76 10.40 -0.43
CA LYS A 598 -29.58 10.55 0.44
C LYS A 598 -28.41 11.18 -0.31
N LEU A 599 -28.12 10.74 -1.54
CA LEU A 599 -27.06 11.32 -2.37
C LEU A 599 -27.32 12.81 -2.67
N LYS A 600 -28.57 13.20 -2.95
CA LYS A 600 -28.93 14.62 -3.15
C LYS A 600 -28.71 15.42 -1.87
N LEU A 601 -29.11 14.89 -0.71
CA LEU A 601 -28.92 15.55 0.59
C LEU A 601 -27.44 15.76 0.91
N ILE A 602 -26.61 14.72 0.73
CA ILE A 602 -25.15 14.80 0.89
C ILE A 602 -24.56 15.89 0.00
N LYS A 603 -24.92 15.89 -1.29
CA LYS A 603 -24.44 16.88 -2.27
C LYS A 603 -24.93 18.32 -2.03
N SER A 604 -26.00 18.51 -1.26
CA SER A 604 -26.51 19.85 -0.93
C SER A 604 -25.79 20.52 0.24
N ARG A 605 -24.89 19.81 0.93
CA ARG A 605 -24.14 20.34 2.08
C ARG A 605 -22.95 21.15 1.58
N GLU A 606 -22.76 22.36 2.13
CA GLU A 606 -21.65 23.25 1.76
C GLU A 606 -20.29 22.78 2.30
N ALA A 607 -20.28 22.07 3.43
CA ALA A 607 -19.07 21.55 4.07
C ALA A 607 -19.33 20.18 4.71
N ASP A 608 -18.28 19.38 4.83
CA ASP A 608 -18.31 18.03 5.41
C ASP A 608 -19.49 17.18 4.89
N PRO A 609 -19.62 17.02 3.56
CA PRO A 609 -20.79 16.41 2.96
C PRO A 609 -20.99 14.96 3.40
N TYR A 610 -19.93 14.24 3.76
CA TYR A 610 -19.98 12.82 4.14
C TYR A 610 -19.88 12.59 5.65
N LYS A 611 -20.19 13.57 6.49
CA LYS A 611 -20.31 13.37 7.95
C LYS A 611 -21.79 13.27 8.36
N VAL A 612 -22.10 12.30 9.23
CA VAL A 612 -23.45 12.11 9.79
C VAL A 612 -23.87 13.34 10.60
N ARG A 613 -25.13 13.75 10.46
CA ARG A 613 -25.68 14.97 11.06
C ARG A 613 -26.91 14.69 11.92
N ARG A 614 -27.15 15.58 12.89
CA ARG A 614 -28.38 15.68 13.69
C ARG A 614 -29.58 16.02 12.81
N GLU A 615 -30.79 15.93 13.38
CA GLU A 615 -32.06 16.18 12.69
C GLU A 615 -32.19 15.39 11.37
N TYR A 616 -31.77 14.13 11.39
CA TYR A 616 -31.80 13.22 10.25
C TYR A 616 -31.13 13.81 9.00
N GLY A 617 -29.92 14.34 9.18
CA GLY A 617 -29.08 14.79 8.08
C GLY A 617 -29.12 16.28 7.76
N ARG A 618 -29.98 17.05 8.45
CA ARG A 618 -30.23 18.49 8.20
C ARG A 618 -29.56 19.43 9.19
N GLY A 619 -29.20 18.94 10.36
CA GLY A 619 -28.57 19.72 11.43
C GLY A 619 -27.04 19.79 11.33
N SER A 620 -26.42 20.07 12.47
CA SER A 620 -24.96 20.05 12.62
C SER A 620 -24.40 18.63 12.59
N VAL A 621 -23.09 18.50 12.34
CA VAL A 621 -22.37 17.22 12.41
C VAL A 621 -22.51 16.64 13.82
N TYR A 622 -22.88 15.36 13.90
CA TYR A 622 -22.90 14.64 15.16
C TYR A 622 -21.48 14.24 15.56
N THR A 623 -21.11 14.53 16.80
CA THR A 623 -19.80 14.19 17.38
C THR A 623 -19.98 13.37 18.66
N THR A 624 -19.04 12.47 18.92
CA THR A 624 -19.04 11.54 20.04
C THR A 624 -17.61 11.08 20.35
N ASN A 625 -17.45 10.10 21.24
CA ASN A 625 -16.17 9.51 21.62
C ASN A 625 -15.96 8.10 21.03
N LEU A 626 -14.75 7.56 21.19
CA LEU A 626 -14.38 6.24 20.66
C LEU A 626 -15.18 5.10 21.31
N MET A 627 -15.55 5.21 22.58
CA MET A 627 -16.40 4.21 23.25
C MET A 627 -17.72 4.03 22.49
N VAL A 628 -18.38 5.12 22.12
CA VAL A 628 -19.64 5.06 21.35
C VAL A 628 -19.43 4.46 19.95
N LYS A 629 -18.32 4.79 19.30
CA LYS A 629 -17.95 4.17 18.01
C LYS A 629 -17.80 2.65 18.13
N LEU A 630 -17.11 2.16 19.16
CA LEU A 630 -16.93 0.74 19.40
C LEU A 630 -18.25 0.04 19.77
N LEU A 631 -19.10 0.68 20.58
CA LEU A 631 -20.44 0.15 20.90
C LEU A 631 -21.32 0.01 19.66
N SER A 632 -21.34 1.02 18.78
CA SER A 632 -22.05 0.97 17.50
C SER A 632 -21.56 -0.17 16.61
N ILE A 633 -20.24 -0.37 16.50
CA ILE A 633 -19.67 -1.50 15.76
C ILE A 633 -20.10 -2.82 16.38
N ILE A 634 -19.90 -3.00 17.69
CA ILE A 634 -20.20 -4.26 18.40
C ILE A 634 -21.69 -4.62 18.25
N ALA A 635 -22.61 -3.66 18.47
CA ALA A 635 -24.05 -3.90 18.35
C ALA A 635 -24.45 -4.35 16.95
N ASN A 636 -23.99 -3.65 15.90
CA ASN A 636 -24.27 -4.04 14.51
C ASN A 636 -23.74 -5.43 14.18
N LYS A 637 -22.53 -5.76 14.68
CA LYS A 637 -21.83 -7.00 14.35
C LYS A 637 -22.38 -8.21 15.13
N ILE A 638 -22.83 -8.04 16.38
CA ILE A 638 -23.57 -9.07 17.12
C ILE A 638 -24.90 -9.39 16.42
N ALA A 639 -25.61 -8.35 15.94
CA ALA A 639 -26.83 -8.51 15.17
C ALA A 639 -26.60 -8.99 13.71
N SER A 640 -25.39 -9.44 13.39
CA SER A 640 -25.01 -9.98 12.08
C SER A 640 -24.41 -11.39 12.17
N LEU A 641 -24.58 -12.07 13.32
CA LEU A 641 -24.26 -13.49 13.44
C LEU A 641 -25.21 -14.33 12.59
N ASP A 642 -24.68 -15.41 12.01
CA ASP A 642 -25.44 -16.34 11.17
C ASP A 642 -26.50 -17.15 11.96
N PRO A 643 -27.38 -17.91 11.27
CA PRO A 643 -28.44 -18.67 11.93
C PRO A 643 -27.97 -19.74 12.92
N GLU A 644 -26.69 -20.15 12.86
CA GLU A 644 -26.10 -21.10 13.82
C GLU A 644 -25.38 -20.41 14.98
N GLY A 645 -25.14 -19.10 14.86
CA GLY A 645 -24.36 -18.26 15.76
C GLY A 645 -22.84 -18.45 15.64
N ILE A 646 -22.33 -19.03 14.54
CA ILE A 646 -20.91 -19.37 14.39
C ILE A 646 -20.14 -18.28 13.64
N GLY A 647 -20.55 -17.97 12.41
CA GLY A 647 -19.93 -16.97 11.56
C GLY A 647 -20.70 -15.65 11.54
N MET A 648 -20.05 -14.59 11.09
CA MET A 648 -20.67 -13.32 10.74
C MET A 648 -21.13 -13.34 9.29
N GLU A 649 -22.36 -12.92 9.01
CA GLU A 649 -22.95 -12.95 7.67
C GLU A 649 -22.30 -11.95 6.70
N MET A 650 -22.10 -12.38 5.45
CA MET A 650 -21.68 -11.54 4.33
C MET A 650 -22.88 -10.80 3.71
N GLU A 651 -23.48 -9.88 4.47
CA GLU A 651 -24.80 -9.31 4.18
C GLU A 651 -24.82 -8.10 3.21
N ALA A 652 -23.65 -7.68 2.71
CA ALA A 652 -23.45 -6.40 2.01
C ALA A 652 -22.67 -6.54 0.68
N ASP A 653 -22.98 -7.59 -0.09
CA ASP A 653 -22.47 -7.88 -1.44
C ASP A 653 -20.96 -8.15 -1.58
N LYS A 654 -20.16 -8.00 -0.52
CA LYS A 654 -18.70 -8.26 -0.55
C LYS A 654 -18.28 -9.28 0.52
N PRO A 655 -17.25 -10.10 0.24
CA PRO A 655 -16.73 -11.07 1.21
C PRO A 655 -15.83 -10.40 2.27
N GLY A 656 -15.04 -11.20 2.99
CA GLY A 656 -13.97 -10.73 3.89
C GLY A 656 -12.63 -10.57 3.17
N TRP A 657 -11.54 -11.04 3.80
CA TRP A 657 -10.17 -10.85 3.27
C TRP A 657 -9.97 -11.40 1.85
N ASN A 658 -10.45 -12.61 1.59
CA ASN A 658 -10.26 -13.35 0.34
C ASN A 658 -11.26 -12.91 -0.75
N ASP A 659 -10.93 -11.83 -1.47
CA ASP A 659 -11.81 -11.20 -2.48
C ASP A 659 -12.33 -12.13 -3.59
N PRO A 660 -11.55 -13.08 -4.14
CA PRO A 660 -12.06 -14.04 -5.13
C PRO A 660 -13.11 -15.03 -4.62
N LEU A 661 -13.45 -15.03 -3.34
CA LEU A 661 -14.65 -15.67 -2.79
C LEU A 661 -15.89 -14.77 -2.90
N ASN A 662 -15.93 -13.95 -3.95
CA ASN A 662 -16.95 -12.94 -4.22
C ASN A 662 -18.37 -13.49 -4.44
N GLY A 663 -18.56 -14.80 -4.52
CA GLY A 663 -19.88 -15.42 -4.61
C GLY A 663 -20.48 -15.79 -3.24
N LEU A 664 -19.66 -15.83 -2.18
CA LEU A 664 -20.11 -16.14 -0.82
C LEU A 664 -21.23 -15.21 -0.30
N PRO A 665 -21.21 -13.88 -0.52
CA PRO A 665 -22.32 -13.02 -0.13
C PRO A 665 -23.66 -13.45 -0.75
N GLY A 666 -23.66 -13.94 -2.00
CA GLY A 666 -24.85 -14.44 -2.68
C GLY A 666 -25.40 -15.75 -2.11
N LEU A 667 -24.53 -16.54 -1.48
CA LEU A 667 -24.83 -17.84 -0.90
C LEU A 667 -25.28 -17.78 0.57
N LEU A 668 -25.60 -16.58 1.07
CA LEU A 668 -25.87 -16.33 2.49
C LEU A 668 -24.73 -16.87 3.37
N ALA A 669 -23.49 -16.77 2.89
CA ALA A 669 -22.36 -17.32 3.60
C ALA A 669 -21.97 -16.46 4.80
N SER A 670 -21.26 -17.08 5.73
CA SER A 670 -20.74 -16.44 6.93
C SER A 670 -19.29 -16.82 7.20
N SER A 671 -18.65 -16.08 8.11
CA SER A 671 -17.20 -16.15 8.35
C SER A 671 -16.87 -16.16 9.85
N LEU A 672 -16.09 -17.15 10.30
CA LEU A 672 -15.62 -17.25 11.69
C LEU A 672 -14.57 -16.18 12.06
N PRO A 673 -13.58 -15.82 11.21
CA PRO A 673 -12.62 -14.75 11.49
C PRO A 673 -13.24 -13.47 12.05
N GLU A 674 -14.29 -12.94 11.42
CA GLU A 674 -14.94 -11.71 11.87
C GLU A 674 -15.68 -11.88 13.21
N THR A 675 -16.24 -13.08 13.48
CA THR A 675 -16.81 -13.40 14.81
C THR A 675 -15.73 -13.40 15.89
N LEU A 676 -14.52 -13.89 15.58
CA LEU A 676 -13.39 -13.90 16.50
C LEU A 676 -12.86 -12.49 16.78
N GLU A 677 -12.79 -11.65 15.75
CA GLU A 677 -12.47 -10.21 15.92
C GLU A 677 -13.58 -9.47 16.68
N LEU A 678 -14.85 -9.89 16.56
CA LEU A 678 -15.94 -9.33 17.36
C LEU A 678 -15.76 -9.64 18.84
N LYS A 679 -15.36 -10.88 19.16
CA LYS A 679 -14.96 -11.23 20.51
C LYS A 679 -13.80 -10.36 21.01
N ARG A 680 -12.78 -10.12 20.17
CA ARG A 680 -11.66 -9.22 20.49
C ARG A 680 -12.13 -7.81 20.81
N ALA A 681 -13.05 -7.25 20.03
CA ALA A 681 -13.60 -5.91 20.25
C ALA A 681 -14.35 -5.82 21.59
N CYS A 682 -15.18 -6.81 21.91
CA CYS A 682 -15.88 -6.88 23.19
C CYS A 682 -14.92 -6.98 24.37
N SER A 683 -13.91 -7.86 24.28
CA SER A 683 -12.89 -8.00 25.32
C SER A 683 -12.07 -6.72 25.49
N PHE A 684 -11.59 -6.13 24.39
CA PHE A 684 -10.85 -4.87 24.41
C PHE A 684 -11.65 -3.76 25.12
N LEU A 685 -12.92 -3.55 24.76
CA LEU A 685 -13.71 -2.48 25.37
C LEU A 685 -13.99 -2.76 26.85
N SER A 686 -14.25 -4.02 27.21
CA SER A 686 -14.42 -4.43 28.61
C SER A 686 -13.16 -4.17 29.44
N ASP A 687 -12.00 -4.61 28.94
CA ASP A 687 -10.70 -4.43 29.57
C ASP A 687 -10.33 -2.95 29.65
N ALA A 688 -10.63 -2.16 28.62
CA ALA A 688 -10.35 -0.74 28.59
C ALA A 688 -11.19 0.02 29.64
N ILE A 689 -12.50 -0.26 29.75
CA ILE A 689 -13.39 0.31 30.77
C ILE A 689 -12.85 0.00 32.18
N ALA A 690 -12.43 -1.25 32.41
CA ALA A 690 -11.83 -1.66 33.68
C ALA A 690 -10.49 -0.95 33.94
N GLY A 691 -9.63 -0.87 32.93
CA GLY A 691 -8.28 -0.29 33.03
C GLY A 691 -8.28 1.20 33.33
N ILE A 692 -9.26 1.96 32.82
CA ILE A 692 -9.40 3.41 33.13
C ILE A 692 -10.23 3.68 34.40
N GLY A 693 -10.72 2.63 35.07
CA GLY A 693 -11.43 2.74 36.34
C GLY A 693 -12.83 3.35 36.26
N LEU A 694 -13.59 3.11 35.17
CA LEU A 694 -14.98 3.59 35.09
C LEU A 694 -15.91 2.79 36.00
N GLU A 695 -16.47 3.49 36.99
CA GLU A 695 -17.42 2.94 37.97
C GLU A 695 -18.78 2.63 37.36
N ASP A 696 -19.50 1.65 37.92
CA ASP A 696 -20.83 1.22 37.46
C ASP A 696 -21.91 2.31 37.55
N SER A 697 -21.67 3.31 38.41
CA SER A 697 -22.49 4.50 38.63
C SER A 697 -22.30 5.58 37.55
N GLY A 698 -21.20 5.53 36.80
CA GLY A 698 -20.93 6.45 35.70
C GLY A 698 -21.84 6.21 34.50
N SER A 699 -21.79 7.11 33.52
CA SER A 699 -22.55 7.02 32.28
C SER A 699 -21.73 7.49 31.08
N VAL A 700 -22.21 7.12 29.89
CA VAL A 700 -21.73 7.62 28.60
C VAL A 700 -22.94 8.10 27.79
N SER A 701 -22.82 9.29 27.20
CA SER A 701 -23.83 9.83 26.30
C SER A 701 -23.76 9.13 24.94
N ILE A 702 -24.87 8.55 24.50
CA ILE A 702 -25.05 7.91 23.19
C ILE A 702 -26.28 8.47 22.50
N PHE A 703 -26.33 8.44 21.17
CA PHE A 703 -27.53 8.87 20.44
C PHE A 703 -28.70 7.90 20.64
N GLU A 704 -29.91 8.43 20.72
CA GLU A 704 -31.15 7.70 21.03
C GLU A 704 -31.32 6.41 20.24
N GLU A 705 -31.07 6.42 18.93
CA GLU A 705 -31.25 5.25 18.09
C GLU A 705 -30.32 4.09 18.47
N LEU A 706 -29.09 4.39 18.94
CA LEU A 706 -28.15 3.38 19.40
C LEU A 706 -28.51 2.84 20.79
N ASP A 707 -29.05 3.69 21.68
CA ASP A 707 -29.53 3.27 23.00
C ASP A 707 -30.66 2.23 22.88
N VAL A 708 -31.66 2.54 22.04
CA VAL A 708 -32.75 1.62 21.72
C VAL A 708 -32.22 0.33 21.10
N PHE A 709 -31.33 0.45 20.11
CA PHE A 709 -30.74 -0.71 19.44
C PHE A 709 -30.00 -1.65 20.41
N ILE A 710 -29.16 -1.10 21.28
CA ILE A 710 -28.42 -1.90 22.28
C ILE A 710 -29.37 -2.55 23.28
N THR A 711 -30.38 -1.82 23.76
CA THR A 711 -31.34 -2.32 24.74
C THR A 711 -32.14 -3.51 24.19
N ASP A 712 -32.74 -3.35 23.01
CA ASP A 712 -33.53 -4.40 22.36
C ASP A 712 -32.68 -5.63 22.02
N LEU A 713 -31.43 -5.39 21.57
CA LEU A 713 -30.49 -6.47 21.28
C LEU A 713 -30.06 -7.20 22.55
N MET A 714 -29.82 -6.49 23.64
CA MET A 714 -29.44 -7.08 24.93
C MET A 714 -30.52 -8.02 25.47
N GLU A 715 -31.80 -7.63 25.40
CA GLU A 715 -32.92 -8.51 25.75
C GLU A 715 -32.99 -9.75 24.86
N THR A 716 -32.71 -9.58 23.57
CA THR A 716 -32.71 -10.67 22.58
C THR A 716 -31.58 -11.67 22.84
N ILE A 717 -30.39 -11.19 23.23
CA ILE A 717 -29.27 -12.04 23.69
C ILE A 717 -29.64 -12.80 24.97
N GLU A 718 -30.29 -12.15 25.93
CA GLU A 718 -30.72 -12.80 27.17
C GLU A 718 -31.73 -13.92 26.92
N LYS A 719 -32.77 -13.65 26.12
CA LYS A 719 -33.75 -14.67 25.68
C LYS A 719 -33.05 -15.85 24.99
N ARG A 720 -32.02 -15.58 24.19
CA ARG A 720 -31.20 -16.60 23.52
C ARG A 720 -30.42 -17.46 24.51
N LEU A 721 -29.77 -16.85 25.50
CA LEU A 721 -28.94 -17.56 26.47
C LEU A 721 -29.77 -18.39 27.46
N ASP A 722 -30.94 -17.89 27.87
CA ASP A 722 -31.79 -18.53 28.88
C ASP A 722 -32.76 -19.59 28.30
N SER A 723 -33.03 -19.55 26.99
CA SER A 723 -33.98 -20.46 26.35
C SER A 723 -33.44 -21.88 26.23
N VAL A 724 -34.29 -22.87 26.43
CA VAL A 724 -34.02 -24.30 26.17
C VAL A 724 -34.63 -24.80 24.86
N ASP A 725 -35.27 -23.92 24.08
CA ASP A 725 -35.90 -24.26 22.80
C ASP A 725 -34.85 -24.68 21.76
N GLU A 726 -35.03 -25.80 21.07
CA GLU A 726 -34.09 -26.23 20.03
C GLU A 726 -33.94 -25.18 18.90
N ASN A 727 -34.97 -24.36 18.66
CA ASN A 727 -34.97 -23.27 17.70
C ASN A 727 -34.45 -21.94 18.25
N ARG A 728 -33.92 -21.89 19.49
CA ARG A 728 -33.43 -20.63 20.10
C ARG A 728 -32.39 -19.90 19.25
N LYS A 729 -31.71 -20.57 18.31
CA LYS A 729 -30.70 -19.97 17.43
C LYS A 729 -31.34 -19.15 16.32
N PHE A 730 -32.29 -19.78 15.63
CA PHE A 730 -33.06 -19.14 14.57
C PHE A 730 -33.90 -17.97 15.10
N LEU A 731 -34.53 -18.13 16.27
CA LEU A 731 -35.31 -17.05 16.90
C LEU A 731 -34.44 -15.83 17.24
N PHE A 732 -33.22 -16.05 17.74
CA PHE A 732 -32.26 -14.97 17.96
C PHE A 732 -31.83 -14.30 16.65
N TRP A 733 -31.49 -15.12 15.65
CA TRP A 733 -31.08 -14.62 14.33
C TRP A 733 -32.17 -13.73 13.73
N ASP A 734 -33.42 -14.19 13.71
CA ASP A 734 -34.50 -13.44 13.08
C ASP A 734 -34.80 -12.11 13.80
N GLU A 735 -34.88 -12.14 15.14
CA GLU A 735 -35.18 -10.95 15.93
C GLU A 735 -34.02 -9.95 15.95
N SER A 736 -32.77 -10.41 16.06
CA SER A 736 -31.60 -9.52 16.01
C SER A 736 -31.46 -8.83 14.65
N HIS A 737 -31.77 -9.53 13.55
CA HIS A 737 -31.79 -8.94 12.22
C HIS A 737 -32.91 -7.91 12.06
N ARG A 738 -34.11 -8.19 12.56
CA ARG A 738 -35.22 -7.23 12.57
C ARG A 738 -34.84 -5.94 13.32
N ILE A 739 -34.30 -6.08 14.53
CA ILE A 739 -33.83 -4.96 15.35
C ILE A 739 -32.74 -4.13 14.63
N LYS A 740 -31.79 -4.80 13.95
CA LYS A 740 -30.76 -4.13 13.13
C LYS A 740 -31.34 -3.40 11.92
N GLU A 741 -32.33 -3.99 11.26
CA GLU A 741 -33.02 -3.38 10.11
C GLU A 741 -33.78 -2.12 10.53
N ASP A 742 -34.49 -2.16 11.67
CA ASP A 742 -35.17 -0.99 12.25
C ASP A 742 -34.18 0.13 12.60
N TYR A 743 -33.04 -0.22 13.20
CA TYR A 743 -31.97 0.74 13.51
C TYR A 743 -31.39 1.38 12.24
N ARG A 744 -31.11 0.57 11.21
CA ARG A 744 -30.62 1.06 9.92
C ARG A 744 -31.61 2.00 9.27
N GLU A 745 -32.90 1.64 9.23
CA GLU A 745 -33.95 2.47 8.66
C GLU A 745 -34.01 3.86 9.32
N LYS A 746 -33.99 3.91 10.66
CA LYS A 746 -34.01 5.17 11.41
C LYS A 746 -32.77 6.03 11.17
N THR A 747 -31.62 5.42 10.91
CA THR A 747 -30.34 6.12 10.76
C THR A 747 -29.93 6.39 9.30
N ILE A 748 -30.75 6.02 8.31
CA ILE A 748 -30.42 6.17 6.87
C ILE A 748 -29.94 7.58 6.53
N PHE A 749 -30.64 8.62 6.98
CA PHE A 749 -30.35 10.02 6.61
C PHE A 749 -29.46 10.76 7.63
N GLY A 750 -29.28 10.21 8.82
CA GLY A 750 -28.62 10.83 9.95
C GLY A 750 -29.22 10.35 11.27
N VAL A 751 -28.97 11.05 12.36
CA VAL A 751 -29.53 10.74 13.69
C VAL A 751 -30.46 11.86 14.15
N SER A 752 -31.35 11.59 15.10
CA SER A 752 -32.22 12.62 15.71
C SER A 752 -31.38 13.76 16.31
N GLY A 753 -30.29 13.38 16.99
CA GLY A 753 -29.41 14.28 17.74
C GLY A 753 -29.76 14.36 19.23
N GLU A 754 -30.81 13.67 19.68
CA GLU A 754 -31.10 13.45 21.09
C GLU A 754 -30.10 12.44 21.67
N GLU A 755 -29.64 12.71 22.88
CA GLU A 755 -28.61 11.96 23.58
C GLU A 755 -29.18 11.33 24.86
N MET A 756 -28.86 10.04 25.06
CA MET A 756 -29.28 9.20 26.18
C MET A 756 -28.07 8.86 27.04
N GLU A 757 -28.22 8.99 28.36
CA GLU A 757 -27.18 8.63 29.33
C GLU A 757 -27.23 7.13 29.67
N MET A 758 -26.43 6.34 28.96
CA MET A 758 -26.31 4.91 29.21
C MET A 758 -25.34 4.67 30.37
N LYS A 759 -25.79 3.97 31.42
CA LYS A 759 -24.93 3.62 32.55
C LYS A 759 -23.81 2.67 32.14
N ILE A 760 -22.63 2.85 32.73
CA ILE A 760 -21.49 1.95 32.53
C ILE A 760 -21.82 0.52 32.96
N SER A 761 -22.67 0.33 33.97
CA SER A 761 -23.19 -1.00 34.34
C SER A 761 -23.97 -1.66 33.20
N THR A 762 -24.80 -0.91 32.46
CA THR A 762 -25.51 -1.42 31.27
C THR A 762 -24.54 -1.77 30.16
N VAL A 763 -23.54 -0.92 29.90
CA VAL A 763 -22.48 -1.20 28.91
C VAL A 763 -21.75 -2.50 29.26
N LYS A 764 -21.32 -2.67 30.51
CA LYS A 764 -20.66 -3.89 30.99
C LYS A 764 -21.57 -5.11 30.85
N ASP A 765 -22.86 -5.00 31.17
CA ASP A 765 -23.81 -6.10 31.02
C ASP A 765 -24.00 -6.52 29.56
N PHE A 766 -24.18 -5.55 28.65
CA PHE A 766 -24.26 -5.80 27.21
C PHE A 766 -23.00 -6.51 26.67
N LEU A 767 -21.80 -6.03 27.04
CA LEU A 767 -20.54 -6.65 26.64
C LEU A 767 -20.39 -8.07 27.22
N ASN A 768 -20.75 -8.28 28.49
CA ASN A 768 -20.69 -9.58 29.14
C ASN A 768 -21.66 -10.59 28.50
N LYS A 769 -22.90 -10.18 28.21
CA LYS A 769 -23.89 -11.02 27.52
C LYS A 769 -23.41 -11.35 26.10
N SER A 770 -22.85 -10.37 25.39
CA SER A 770 -22.25 -10.57 24.06
C SER A 770 -21.08 -11.55 24.10
N LEU A 771 -20.16 -11.42 25.05
CA LEU A 771 -19.04 -12.35 25.23
C LEU A 771 -19.52 -13.77 25.54
N LYS A 772 -20.52 -13.93 26.42
CA LYS A 772 -21.13 -15.24 26.72
C LYS A 772 -21.74 -15.88 25.47
N LEU A 773 -22.44 -15.08 24.66
CA LEU A 773 -23.00 -15.55 23.39
C LEU A 773 -21.90 -16.03 22.44
N LEU A 774 -20.82 -15.28 22.28
CA LEU A 774 -19.69 -15.65 21.42
C LEU A 774 -18.92 -16.87 21.96
N ASP A 775 -18.77 -17.00 23.28
CA ASP A 775 -18.13 -18.16 23.90
C ASP A 775 -18.95 -19.44 23.77
N SER A 776 -20.28 -19.32 23.65
CA SER A 776 -21.18 -20.47 23.41
C SER A 776 -20.83 -21.25 22.14
N ILE A 777 -20.14 -20.61 21.17
CA ILE A 777 -19.64 -21.26 19.95
C ILE A 777 -18.69 -22.41 20.28
N PHE A 778 -17.88 -22.29 21.33
CA PHE A 778 -16.89 -23.29 21.68
C PHE A 778 -17.38 -24.25 22.77
N SER A 779 -18.35 -23.84 23.60
CA SER A 779 -18.82 -24.62 24.74
C SER A 779 -20.13 -25.38 24.48
N GLU A 780 -21.04 -24.84 23.67
CA GLU A 780 -22.38 -25.41 23.43
C GLU A 780 -22.52 -26.06 22.04
N ILE A 781 -21.81 -25.54 21.04
CA ILE A 781 -21.92 -26.04 19.68
C ILE A 781 -21.08 -27.31 19.52
N PRO A 782 -21.61 -28.36 18.85
CA PRO A 782 -20.83 -29.57 18.54
C PRO A 782 -19.49 -29.22 17.88
N LYS A 783 -18.40 -29.81 18.40
CA LYS A 783 -17.02 -29.50 17.97
C LYS A 783 -16.83 -29.68 16.45
N ASP A 784 -17.52 -30.63 15.84
CA ASP A 784 -17.45 -30.95 14.41
C ASP A 784 -18.14 -29.91 13.50
N LYS A 785 -18.96 -29.00 14.05
CA LYS A 785 -19.46 -27.83 13.31
C LYS A 785 -18.42 -26.71 13.18
N VAL A 786 -17.49 -26.60 14.14
CA VAL A 786 -16.48 -25.52 14.18
C VAL A 786 -15.11 -26.02 13.72
N PHE A 787 -14.76 -27.27 14.03
CA PHE A 787 -13.47 -27.87 13.76
C PHE A 787 -13.61 -29.07 12.83
N HIS A 788 -12.73 -29.12 11.83
CA HIS A 788 -12.54 -30.32 11.03
C HIS A 788 -11.92 -31.44 11.88
N LYS A 789 -12.05 -32.69 11.43
CA LYS A 789 -11.55 -33.89 12.12
C LYS A 789 -10.04 -33.88 12.43
N ASN A 790 -9.25 -33.08 11.69
CA ASN A 790 -7.82 -32.89 11.92
C ASN A 790 -7.51 -31.78 12.96
N GLY A 791 -8.54 -31.15 13.53
CA GLY A 791 -8.44 -30.11 14.55
C GLY A 791 -8.24 -28.68 14.02
N VAL A 792 -8.21 -28.46 12.70
CA VAL A 792 -8.21 -27.11 12.11
C VAL A 792 -9.64 -26.56 12.15
N CYS A 793 -9.82 -25.29 12.54
CA CYS A 793 -11.13 -24.65 12.49
C CYS A 793 -11.56 -24.32 11.05
N TYR A 794 -12.86 -24.40 10.78
CA TYR A 794 -13.41 -23.91 9.53
C TYR A 794 -13.37 -22.38 9.49
N THR A 795 -13.24 -21.82 8.29
CA THR A 795 -13.19 -20.36 8.08
C THR A 795 -14.52 -19.81 7.61
N TYR A 796 -15.10 -20.43 6.58
CA TYR A 796 -16.33 -19.97 5.94
C TYR A 796 -17.41 -21.04 5.97
N PHE A 797 -18.67 -20.62 6.02
CA PHE A 797 -19.85 -21.49 6.06
C PHE A 797 -20.88 -21.03 5.04
N LEU A 798 -21.55 -21.97 4.39
CA LEU A 798 -22.74 -21.72 3.58
C LEU A 798 -23.98 -21.94 4.44
N ASN A 799 -24.93 -21.00 4.44
CA ASN A 799 -26.19 -21.15 5.16
C ASN A 799 -27.33 -21.43 4.16
N GLU A 800 -27.52 -22.71 3.84
CA GLU A 800 -28.52 -23.12 2.85
C GLU A 800 -29.94 -23.06 3.43
N VAL A 801 -30.81 -22.24 2.85
CA VAL A 801 -32.23 -22.21 3.22
C VAL A 801 -32.92 -23.49 2.77
N LYS A 802 -33.56 -24.21 3.70
CA LYS A 802 -34.29 -25.47 3.43
C LYS A 802 -35.78 -25.29 3.32
N ARG A 803 -36.32 -24.28 4.00
CA ARG A 803 -37.73 -23.93 3.95
C ARG A 803 -37.86 -22.42 3.89
N TYR A 804 -38.76 -21.93 3.04
CA TYR A 804 -39.04 -20.51 2.86
C TYR A 804 -40.51 -20.31 2.51
N GLU A 805 -40.98 -19.07 2.67
CA GLU A 805 -42.28 -18.59 2.22
C GLU A 805 -42.10 -17.46 1.20
N HIS A 806 -43.00 -17.35 0.24
CA HIS A 806 -42.99 -16.23 -0.70
C HIS A 806 -43.50 -14.95 -0.02
N ILE A 807 -42.87 -13.83 -0.34
CA ILE A 807 -43.37 -12.51 0.06
C ILE A 807 -44.37 -12.05 -1.00
N HIS A 808 -45.57 -11.65 -0.58
CA HIS A 808 -46.63 -11.17 -1.47
C HIS A 808 -46.72 -9.64 -1.45
N GLN A 809 -47.15 -9.01 -2.55
CA GLN A 809 -47.21 -7.53 -2.66
C GLN A 809 -48.29 -6.89 -1.77
N ASP A 810 -49.36 -7.61 -1.49
CA ASP A 810 -50.49 -7.20 -0.67
C ASP A 810 -51.11 -8.47 -0.08
N ASP A 811 -51.58 -8.43 1.17
CA ASP A 811 -52.20 -9.57 1.85
C ASP A 811 -53.46 -10.08 1.13
N GLU A 812 -54.08 -9.24 0.30
CA GLU A 812 -55.27 -9.58 -0.50
C GLU A 812 -54.97 -10.11 -1.92
N LYS A 813 -53.73 -10.02 -2.42
CA LYS A 813 -53.35 -10.46 -3.79
C LYS A 813 -52.31 -11.57 -3.79
N SER A 814 -52.51 -12.60 -4.62
CA SER A 814 -51.61 -13.75 -4.77
C SER A 814 -50.31 -13.47 -5.54
N GLU A 815 -50.00 -12.23 -5.93
CA GLU A 815 -48.81 -11.89 -6.71
C GLU A 815 -47.55 -11.81 -5.83
N ILE A 816 -46.51 -12.55 -6.22
CA ILE A 816 -45.23 -12.61 -5.53
C ILE A 816 -44.50 -11.27 -5.71
N ALA A 817 -43.97 -10.72 -4.62
CA ALA A 817 -43.12 -9.55 -4.64
C ALA A 817 -41.76 -9.88 -5.27
N VAL A 818 -41.18 -8.92 -5.99
CA VAL A 818 -39.87 -9.09 -6.62
C VAL A 818 -38.89 -8.00 -6.18
N ASN A 819 -37.60 -8.33 -6.19
CA ASN A 819 -36.54 -7.34 -5.95
C ASN A 819 -36.36 -6.43 -7.19
N ASP A 820 -35.41 -5.50 -7.09
CA ASP A 820 -35.11 -4.53 -8.17
C ASP A 820 -34.55 -5.20 -9.46
N HIS A 821 -34.18 -6.48 -9.40
CA HIS A 821 -33.74 -7.29 -10.54
C HIS A 821 -34.87 -8.17 -11.11
N GLY A 822 -36.09 -8.08 -10.58
CA GLY A 822 -37.24 -8.89 -11.01
C GLY A 822 -37.23 -10.33 -10.48
N LEU A 823 -36.45 -10.63 -9.43
CA LEU A 823 -36.39 -11.95 -8.81
C LEU A 823 -37.38 -12.06 -7.63
N GLU A 824 -38.07 -13.19 -7.53
CA GLU A 824 -39.08 -13.48 -6.50
C GLU A 824 -38.49 -13.40 -5.09
N LEU A 825 -39.15 -12.65 -4.20
CA LEU A 825 -38.72 -12.44 -2.81
C LEU A 825 -39.26 -13.53 -1.89
N VAL A 826 -38.44 -13.93 -0.92
CA VAL A 826 -38.77 -15.00 0.03
C VAL A 826 -38.33 -14.67 1.46
N THR A 827 -39.05 -15.22 2.43
CA THR A 827 -38.68 -15.24 3.85
C THR A 827 -38.15 -16.62 4.22
N PRO A 828 -36.90 -16.76 4.66
CA PRO A 828 -36.36 -18.04 5.10
C PRO A 828 -36.96 -18.46 6.45
N LEU A 829 -37.28 -19.76 6.58
CA LEU A 829 -37.89 -20.37 7.78
C LEU A 829 -37.01 -21.44 8.43
N GLU A 830 -35.98 -21.91 7.73
CA GLU A 830 -35.08 -22.97 8.20
C GLU A 830 -33.78 -22.94 7.40
N PHE A 831 -32.65 -23.08 8.08
CA PHE A 831 -31.32 -23.13 7.48
C PHE A 831 -30.62 -24.45 7.78
N LYS A 832 -29.74 -24.86 6.87
CA LYS A 832 -28.74 -25.90 7.09
C LYS A 832 -27.37 -25.33 6.77
N GLN A 833 -26.56 -25.18 7.81
CA GLN A 833 -25.19 -24.71 7.65
C GLN A 833 -24.27 -25.83 7.13
N LYS A 834 -23.35 -25.47 6.24
CA LYS A 834 -22.30 -26.35 5.72
C LYS A 834 -20.95 -25.62 5.74
N PRO A 835 -19.92 -26.10 6.44
CA PRO A 835 -18.58 -25.53 6.35
C PRO A 835 -17.97 -25.76 4.96
N LEU A 836 -17.16 -24.80 4.50
CA LEU A 836 -16.30 -24.97 3.32
C LEU A 836 -15.00 -25.69 3.69
N SER A 837 -14.23 -26.01 2.66
CA SER A 837 -12.84 -26.45 2.79
C SER A 837 -12.00 -25.52 3.66
N LEU A 838 -10.92 -26.05 4.24
CA LEU A 838 -10.07 -25.34 5.19
C LEU A 838 -9.27 -24.21 4.53
N PHE A 839 -9.26 -23.05 5.18
CA PHE A 839 -8.43 -21.89 4.83
C PHE A 839 -7.51 -21.54 5.99
N LEU A 840 -6.35 -20.96 5.69
CA LEU A 840 -5.36 -20.56 6.70
C LEU A 840 -5.87 -19.42 7.60
N GLU A 841 -6.78 -18.59 7.10
CA GLU A 841 -7.34 -17.42 7.81
C GLU A 841 -8.03 -17.78 9.13
N GLY A 842 -8.86 -18.84 9.15
CA GLY A 842 -9.53 -19.29 10.37
C GLY A 842 -8.53 -19.56 11.53
N PRO A 843 -7.51 -20.40 11.32
CA PRO A 843 -6.45 -20.64 12.29
C PRO A 843 -5.69 -19.39 12.76
N VAL A 844 -5.45 -18.42 11.86
CA VAL A 844 -4.80 -17.15 12.20
C VAL A 844 -5.62 -16.40 13.25
N HIS A 845 -6.90 -16.16 12.95
CA HIS A 845 -7.77 -15.41 13.86
C HIS A 845 -8.07 -16.21 15.14
N LEU A 846 -8.16 -17.54 15.07
CA LEU A 846 -8.34 -18.36 16.26
C LEU A 846 -7.12 -18.25 17.19
N MET A 847 -5.90 -18.31 16.64
CA MET A 847 -4.67 -18.19 17.42
C MET A 847 -4.57 -16.83 18.11
N LYS A 848 -5.00 -15.76 17.44
CA LYS A 848 -5.03 -14.39 17.97
C LYS A 848 -5.86 -14.27 19.25
N ILE A 849 -6.96 -15.00 19.36
CA ILE A 849 -7.90 -14.93 20.51
C ILE A 849 -7.72 -16.08 21.50
N LYS A 850 -7.17 -17.21 21.06
CA LYS A 850 -6.99 -18.45 21.84
C LYS A 850 -5.53 -18.85 21.87
N GLN A 851 -4.67 -17.97 22.37
CA GLN A 851 -3.22 -18.19 22.43
C GLN A 851 -2.85 -19.46 23.23
N GLU A 852 -3.67 -19.86 24.20
CA GLU A 852 -3.51 -21.11 24.95
C GLU A 852 -3.58 -22.37 24.06
N LEU A 853 -4.25 -22.27 22.91
CA LEU A 853 -4.36 -23.34 21.92
C LEU A 853 -3.31 -23.23 20.80
N ALA A 854 -2.45 -22.21 20.81
CA ALA A 854 -1.55 -21.92 19.69
C ALA A 854 -0.67 -23.10 19.28
N SER A 855 -0.13 -23.87 20.24
CA SER A 855 0.70 -25.05 19.94
C SER A 855 -0.11 -26.16 19.25
N GLU A 856 -1.38 -26.33 19.61
CA GLU A 856 -2.28 -27.29 18.96
C GLU A 856 -2.67 -26.81 17.56
N ILE A 857 -3.05 -25.53 17.42
CA ILE A 857 -3.37 -24.91 16.12
C ILE A 857 -2.19 -25.06 15.17
N TYR A 858 -0.98 -24.74 15.61
CA TYR A 858 0.24 -24.87 14.80
C TYR A 858 0.44 -26.30 14.27
N LYS A 859 0.33 -27.30 15.15
CA LYS A 859 0.46 -28.71 14.75
C LYS A 859 -0.65 -29.15 13.80
N ASN A 860 -1.89 -28.73 14.04
CA ASN A 860 -3.03 -29.12 13.21
C ASN A 860 -2.93 -28.53 11.80
N VAL A 861 -2.53 -27.25 11.68
CA VAL A 861 -2.30 -26.61 10.38
C VAL A 861 -1.15 -27.30 9.64
N LYS A 862 -0.03 -27.56 10.31
CA LYS A 862 1.14 -28.24 9.71
C LYS A 862 0.83 -29.67 9.24
N ASN A 863 -0.12 -30.35 9.89
CA ASN A 863 -0.59 -31.68 9.51
C ASN A 863 -1.78 -31.68 8.53
N SER A 864 -2.17 -30.52 8.00
CA SER A 864 -3.29 -30.37 7.05
C SER A 864 -2.78 -30.15 5.64
N GLU A 865 -3.67 -30.28 4.65
CA GLU A 865 -3.35 -29.99 3.25
C GLU A 865 -3.16 -28.49 2.96
N ILE A 866 -3.25 -27.61 3.97
CA ILE A 866 -2.81 -26.21 3.89
C ILE A 866 -1.27 -26.13 3.83
N TYR A 867 -0.55 -27.04 4.51
CA TYR A 867 0.91 -27.04 4.50
C TYR A 867 1.46 -27.63 3.19
N ASP A 868 2.30 -26.87 2.51
CA ASP A 868 3.03 -27.30 1.34
C ASP A 868 4.31 -28.04 1.76
N GLU A 869 4.28 -29.36 1.77
CA GLU A 869 5.42 -30.19 2.19
C GLU A 869 6.68 -30.00 1.31
N LYS A 870 6.51 -29.67 0.02
CA LYS A 870 7.64 -29.51 -0.90
C LYS A 870 8.38 -28.21 -0.62
N LEU A 871 7.63 -27.11 -0.46
CA LEU A 871 8.19 -25.77 -0.27
C LEU A 871 8.40 -25.42 1.21
N LYS A 872 7.76 -26.17 2.13
CA LYS A 872 7.71 -25.90 3.58
C LYS A 872 7.08 -24.55 3.90
N MET A 873 5.98 -24.25 3.22
CA MET A 873 5.25 -22.99 3.30
C MET A 873 3.76 -23.25 3.49
N TYR A 874 2.97 -22.21 3.79
CA TYR A 874 1.55 -22.34 4.08
C TYR A 874 0.70 -21.77 2.94
N LYS A 875 -0.13 -22.62 2.33
CA LYS A 875 -1.08 -22.22 1.28
C LYS A 875 -2.23 -21.41 1.88
N THR A 876 -2.93 -20.66 1.05
CA THR A 876 -4.17 -19.95 1.45
C THR A 876 -5.28 -20.91 1.88
N SER A 877 -5.35 -22.07 1.23
CA SER A 877 -6.37 -23.08 1.45
C SER A 877 -5.88 -24.49 1.16
N GLU A 878 -6.62 -25.48 1.63
CA GLU A 878 -6.61 -26.83 1.08
C GLU A 878 -7.31 -26.87 -0.31
N PRO A 879 -7.33 -28.02 -1.01
CA PRO A 879 -8.06 -28.14 -2.27
C PRO A 879 -9.55 -27.83 -2.17
N ILE A 880 -9.95 -26.75 -2.84
CA ILE A 880 -11.36 -26.31 -2.92
C ILE A 880 -12.12 -26.94 -4.10
N THR A 881 -11.54 -27.93 -4.79
CA THR A 881 -12.12 -28.54 -6.01
C THR A 881 -13.50 -29.18 -5.78
N ARG A 882 -13.79 -29.59 -4.53
CA ARG A 882 -15.10 -30.12 -4.13
C ARG A 882 -16.18 -29.05 -3.90
N GLU A 883 -15.80 -27.78 -3.79
CA GLU A 883 -16.74 -26.68 -3.54
C GLU A 883 -17.40 -26.21 -4.85
N PRO A 884 -18.64 -25.69 -4.79
CA PRO A 884 -19.36 -25.25 -5.98
C PRO A 884 -18.65 -24.07 -6.63
N SER A 885 -18.76 -23.95 -7.97
CA SER A 885 -18.21 -22.79 -8.70
C SER A 885 -18.82 -21.46 -8.26
N GLU A 886 -20.00 -21.50 -7.66
CA GLU A 886 -20.73 -20.34 -7.16
C GLU A 886 -20.04 -19.65 -5.97
N ILE A 887 -19.06 -20.28 -5.29
CA ILE A 887 -18.35 -19.59 -4.20
C ILE A 887 -17.51 -18.40 -4.67
N GLY A 888 -17.16 -18.33 -5.97
CA GLY A 888 -16.46 -17.20 -6.57
C GLY A 888 -15.32 -17.57 -7.51
N ARG A 889 -14.62 -16.54 -8.00
CA ARG A 889 -13.51 -16.63 -8.97
C ARG A 889 -12.37 -17.53 -8.51
N ALA A 890 -12.16 -17.71 -7.19
CA ALA A 890 -11.15 -18.63 -6.66
C ALA A 890 -11.26 -20.03 -7.28
N ARG A 891 -12.49 -20.53 -7.50
CA ARG A 891 -12.72 -21.85 -8.11
C ARG A 891 -12.35 -21.93 -9.58
N ALA A 892 -12.27 -20.80 -10.28
CA ALA A 892 -11.86 -20.74 -11.69
C ALA A 892 -10.33 -20.74 -11.85
N TYR A 893 -9.58 -20.38 -10.81
CA TYR A 893 -8.12 -20.40 -10.84
C TYR A 893 -7.58 -21.82 -10.73
N THR A 894 -6.45 -22.08 -11.39
CA THR A 894 -5.74 -23.36 -11.22
C THR A 894 -5.16 -23.44 -9.79
N PRO A 895 -5.21 -24.58 -9.11
CA PRO A 895 -4.55 -24.77 -7.81
C PRO A 895 -3.10 -24.30 -7.82
N GLY A 896 -2.66 -23.60 -6.77
CA GLY A 896 -1.33 -23.01 -6.66
C GLY A 896 -1.18 -21.64 -7.32
N TRP A 897 -2.27 -21.05 -7.84
CA TRP A 897 -2.25 -19.76 -8.55
C TRP A 897 -3.17 -18.73 -7.87
N ILE A 898 -2.65 -17.51 -7.69
CA ILE A 898 -3.31 -16.39 -6.99
C ILE A 898 -3.94 -16.84 -5.66
N GLU A 899 -5.21 -16.60 -5.34
CA GLU A 899 -5.76 -16.98 -4.03
C GLU A 899 -6.17 -18.47 -3.91
N ASN A 900 -6.13 -19.25 -5.00
CA ASN A 900 -6.48 -20.68 -4.96
C ASN A 900 -5.25 -21.55 -4.69
N GLU A 901 -5.13 -22.05 -3.45
CA GLU A 901 -4.04 -22.94 -3.02
C GLU A 901 -2.61 -22.42 -3.26
N SER A 902 -2.39 -21.13 -3.58
CA SER A 902 -1.03 -20.58 -3.61
C SER A 902 -0.55 -20.26 -2.20
N ILE A 903 0.73 -19.95 -2.06
CA ILE A 903 1.28 -19.37 -0.83
C ILE A 903 1.10 -17.85 -0.92
N TYR A 904 0.01 -17.34 -0.39
CA TYR A 904 -0.27 -15.90 -0.39
C TYR A 904 0.43 -15.24 0.81
N LEU A 905 1.51 -14.51 0.54
CA LEU A 905 2.47 -14.07 1.56
C LEU A 905 1.81 -13.26 2.67
N HIS A 906 0.78 -12.47 2.35
CA HIS A 906 0.07 -11.68 3.37
C HIS A 906 -0.55 -12.57 4.44
N MET A 907 -1.24 -13.64 4.06
CA MET A 907 -1.88 -14.54 5.04
C MET A 907 -0.86 -15.43 5.75
N GLU A 908 0.19 -15.87 5.05
CA GLU A 908 1.30 -16.59 5.69
C GLU A 908 2.00 -15.72 6.75
N TYR A 909 2.21 -14.42 6.48
CA TYR A 909 2.87 -13.54 7.44
C TYR A 909 1.97 -13.17 8.60
N LYS A 910 0.64 -13.09 8.41
CA LYS A 910 -0.31 -13.03 9.52
C LYS A 910 -0.18 -14.25 10.42
N TYR A 911 -0.07 -15.45 9.84
CA TYR A 911 0.14 -16.68 10.60
C TYR A 911 1.45 -16.67 11.38
N LEU A 912 2.56 -16.25 10.75
CA LEU A 912 3.86 -16.11 11.43
C LEU A 912 3.82 -15.06 12.56
N LEU A 913 3.10 -13.95 12.35
CA LEU A 913 2.89 -12.92 13.37
C LEU A 913 2.17 -13.49 14.59
N GLU A 914 1.12 -14.28 14.40
CA GLU A 914 0.38 -14.86 15.51
C GLU A 914 1.18 -15.97 16.24
N LEU A 915 2.04 -16.73 15.55
CA LEU A 915 3.01 -17.62 16.21
C LEU A 915 3.96 -16.85 17.14
N LEU A 916 4.47 -15.71 16.67
CA LEU A 916 5.34 -14.82 17.44
C LEU A 916 4.60 -14.25 18.66
N LYS A 917 3.39 -13.71 18.46
CA LYS A 917 2.55 -13.16 19.54
C LYS A 917 2.15 -14.20 20.59
N ALA A 918 1.87 -15.43 20.17
CA ALA A 918 1.55 -16.53 21.07
C ALA A 918 2.78 -17.11 21.82
N GLY A 919 3.97 -16.57 21.60
CA GLY A 919 5.19 -17.00 22.29
C GLY A 919 5.79 -18.31 21.78
N LEU A 920 5.34 -18.82 20.62
CA LEU A 920 5.91 -19.99 19.92
C LEU A 920 7.20 -19.62 19.18
N HIS A 921 8.12 -18.94 19.88
CA HIS A 921 9.32 -18.36 19.30
C HIS A 921 10.21 -19.40 18.62
N LYS A 922 10.33 -20.61 19.18
CA LYS A 922 11.18 -21.65 18.60
C LYS A 922 10.61 -22.08 17.25
N GLU A 923 9.33 -22.41 17.20
CA GLU A 923 8.59 -22.80 16.01
C GLU A 923 8.64 -21.68 14.96
N TYR A 924 8.36 -20.44 15.37
CA TYR A 924 8.46 -19.26 14.51
C TYR A 924 9.83 -19.16 13.82
N TYR A 925 10.94 -19.25 14.58
CA TYR A 925 12.29 -19.15 14.00
C TYR A 925 12.71 -20.35 13.14
N GLU A 926 12.07 -21.51 13.33
CA GLU A 926 12.22 -22.66 12.44
C GLU A 926 11.47 -22.42 11.11
N GLU A 927 10.27 -21.82 11.15
CA GLU A 927 9.46 -21.52 9.97
C GLU A 927 10.05 -20.40 9.11
N ILE A 928 10.46 -19.26 9.68
CA ILE A 928 10.89 -18.10 8.87
C ILE A 928 12.06 -18.40 7.93
N ARG A 929 12.89 -19.41 8.25
CA ARG A 929 14.01 -19.83 7.39
C ARG A 929 13.56 -20.42 6.05
N ASN A 930 12.32 -20.86 5.95
CA ASN A 930 11.73 -21.43 4.72
C ASN A 930 10.63 -20.54 4.14
N THR A 931 10.06 -19.62 4.92
CA THR A 931 8.90 -18.82 4.50
C THR A 931 9.24 -17.34 4.21
N MET A 932 10.18 -16.75 4.95
CA MET A 932 10.51 -15.34 4.75
C MET A 932 11.44 -15.13 3.55
N ILE A 933 11.10 -14.13 2.72
CA ILE A 933 11.79 -13.81 1.45
C ILE A 933 13.33 -13.73 1.55
N PRO A 934 13.96 -13.07 2.54
CA PRO A 934 15.42 -12.95 2.60
C PRO A 934 16.18 -14.27 2.82
N PHE A 935 15.47 -15.35 3.18
CA PHE A 935 16.05 -16.68 3.37
C PHE A 935 15.77 -17.63 2.21
N LEU A 936 14.98 -17.20 1.21
CA LEU A 936 14.68 -18.01 0.03
C LEU A 936 15.86 -18.03 -0.94
N ASP A 937 15.89 -19.07 -1.77
CA ASP A 937 16.79 -19.16 -2.91
C ASP A 937 16.34 -18.19 -4.02
N PRO A 938 17.18 -17.23 -4.45
CA PRO A 938 16.81 -16.24 -5.46
C PRO A 938 16.51 -16.86 -6.84
N GLU A 939 17.12 -18.00 -7.19
CA GLU A 939 16.86 -18.67 -8.46
C GLU A 939 15.47 -19.32 -8.49
N THR A 940 15.07 -19.93 -7.38
CA THR A 940 13.71 -20.46 -7.18
C THR A 940 12.67 -19.35 -7.12
N TYR A 941 12.92 -18.32 -6.29
CA TYR A 941 12.02 -17.17 -6.12
C TYR A 941 11.85 -16.37 -7.42
N GLY A 942 12.93 -16.28 -8.22
CA GLY A 942 12.93 -15.71 -9.57
C GLY A 942 12.94 -14.19 -9.64
N ARG A 943 13.12 -13.51 -8.50
CA ARG A 943 13.20 -12.05 -8.33
C ARG A 943 14.04 -11.70 -7.10
N SER A 944 14.21 -10.42 -6.80
CA SER A 944 15.02 -9.95 -5.66
C SER A 944 14.51 -10.53 -4.34
N ILE A 945 15.39 -11.18 -3.57
CA ILE A 945 15.08 -11.67 -2.20
C ILE A 945 15.06 -10.54 -1.15
N LEU A 946 15.08 -9.28 -1.59
CA LEU A 946 14.85 -8.11 -0.75
C LEU A 946 13.44 -7.54 -0.95
N GLU A 947 12.73 -7.94 -2.00
CA GLU A 947 11.42 -7.41 -2.37
C GLU A 947 10.34 -8.47 -2.15
N ASN A 948 9.24 -8.09 -1.50
CA ASN A 948 8.09 -9.00 -1.36
C ASN A 948 7.39 -9.26 -2.70
N SER A 949 6.51 -10.26 -2.71
CA SER A 949 5.52 -10.51 -3.76
C SER A 949 4.14 -10.75 -3.14
N SER A 950 3.03 -10.62 -3.88
CA SER A 950 1.72 -10.95 -3.29
C SER A 950 1.60 -12.44 -3.00
N PHE A 951 2.03 -13.29 -3.93
CA PHE A 951 1.97 -14.74 -3.76
C PHE A 951 3.18 -15.46 -4.36
N ILE A 952 3.40 -16.68 -3.87
CA ILE A 952 4.36 -17.65 -4.37
C ILE A 952 3.57 -18.86 -4.90
N VAL A 953 3.94 -19.33 -6.10
CA VAL A 953 3.30 -20.50 -6.70
C VAL A 953 3.62 -21.75 -5.88
N SER A 954 2.57 -22.38 -5.34
CA SER A 954 2.73 -23.56 -4.50
C SER A 954 3.01 -24.82 -5.32
N SER A 955 3.28 -25.93 -4.64
CA SER A 955 3.47 -27.24 -5.25
C SER A 955 2.20 -27.89 -5.80
N ALA A 956 1.03 -27.28 -5.55
CA ALA A 956 -0.24 -27.71 -6.13
C ALA A 956 -0.37 -27.31 -7.61
N PHE A 957 0.46 -26.38 -8.09
CA PHE A 957 0.40 -25.94 -9.49
C PHE A 957 0.86 -27.06 -10.44
N PRO A 958 0.22 -27.25 -11.60
CA PRO A 958 0.60 -28.34 -12.51
C PRO A 958 2.02 -28.20 -13.11
N ASP A 959 2.50 -26.97 -13.33
CA ASP A 959 3.85 -26.73 -13.86
C ASP A 959 4.89 -26.62 -12.75
N SER A 960 5.59 -27.73 -12.50
CA SER A 960 6.68 -27.83 -11.52
C SER A 960 7.80 -26.81 -11.67
N LYS A 961 7.97 -26.20 -12.85
CA LYS A 961 9.00 -25.17 -13.10
C LYS A 961 8.67 -23.83 -12.45
N LEU A 962 7.42 -23.62 -12.06
CA LEU A 962 6.96 -22.40 -11.40
C LEU A 962 6.95 -22.51 -9.87
N HIS A 963 7.08 -23.70 -9.29
CA HIS A 963 6.97 -23.90 -7.85
C HIS A 963 8.03 -23.05 -7.12
N GLY A 964 7.60 -22.26 -6.14
CA GLY A 964 8.45 -21.35 -5.38
C GLY A 964 8.67 -19.98 -6.02
N ARG A 965 8.15 -19.71 -7.23
CA ARG A 965 8.29 -18.42 -7.92
C ARG A 965 7.31 -17.38 -7.38
N GLY A 966 7.80 -16.16 -7.13
CA GLY A 966 6.98 -15.02 -6.70
C GLY A 966 6.29 -14.28 -7.86
N PHE A 967 5.11 -13.70 -7.59
CA PHE A 967 4.29 -12.90 -8.52
C PHE A 967 3.64 -11.69 -7.82
N GLN A 968 3.37 -10.63 -8.60
CA GLN A 968 2.87 -9.32 -8.18
C GLN A 968 3.84 -8.61 -7.21
N PRO A 969 4.77 -7.78 -7.71
CA PRO A 969 5.91 -7.30 -6.92
C PRO A 969 5.54 -6.31 -5.81
N ARG A 970 6.26 -6.39 -4.68
CA ARG A 970 6.44 -5.36 -3.64
C ARG A 970 5.21 -4.96 -2.82
N LEU A 971 4.20 -4.34 -3.43
CA LEU A 971 3.09 -3.66 -2.73
C LEU A 971 2.03 -4.66 -2.19
N THR A 972 2.44 -5.52 -1.25
CA THR A 972 1.61 -6.56 -0.61
C THR A 972 1.38 -6.26 0.87
N GLY A 973 0.32 -6.84 1.44
CA GLY A 973 0.01 -6.70 2.87
C GLY A 973 1.05 -7.36 3.76
N ALA A 974 1.84 -8.28 3.22
CA ALA A 974 2.97 -8.91 3.92
C ALA A 974 3.96 -7.87 4.48
N SER A 975 4.13 -6.72 3.81
CA SER A 975 4.99 -5.64 4.30
C SER A 975 4.52 -5.09 5.65
N ALA A 976 3.21 -4.85 5.80
CA ALA A 976 2.64 -4.37 7.05
C ALA A 976 2.72 -5.41 8.17
N GLU A 977 2.64 -6.71 7.84
CA GLU A 977 2.80 -7.79 8.81
C GLU A 977 4.26 -7.94 9.25
N LEU A 978 5.24 -7.85 8.33
CA LEU A 978 6.66 -7.89 8.68
C LEU A 978 7.05 -6.73 9.60
N ILE A 979 6.56 -5.52 9.34
CA ILE A 979 6.82 -4.36 10.21
C ILE A 979 6.38 -4.65 11.64
N ASN A 980 5.17 -5.22 11.82
CA ASN A 980 4.67 -5.59 13.14
C ASN A 980 5.50 -6.73 13.78
N ILE A 981 5.83 -7.76 12.99
CA ILE A 981 6.72 -8.84 13.41
C ILE A 981 8.05 -8.29 13.93
N TRP A 982 8.66 -7.37 13.19
CA TRP A 982 9.94 -6.78 13.55
C TRP A 982 9.84 -5.94 14.82
N THR A 983 8.77 -5.14 14.97
CA THR A 983 8.51 -4.37 16.20
C THR A 983 8.46 -5.29 17.42
N ILE A 984 7.67 -6.38 17.35
CA ILE A 984 7.55 -7.35 18.45
C ILE A 984 8.86 -8.10 18.67
N MET A 985 9.53 -8.53 17.60
CA MET A 985 10.80 -9.25 17.67
C MET A 985 11.88 -8.42 18.37
N THR A 986 11.97 -7.12 18.05
CA THR A 986 13.05 -6.25 18.51
C THR A 986 12.77 -5.62 19.87
N ALA A 987 11.53 -5.26 20.19
CA ALA A 987 11.20 -4.50 21.40
C ALA A 987 10.19 -5.19 22.33
N GLY A 988 9.46 -6.20 21.86
CA GLY A 988 8.39 -6.88 22.61
C GLY A 988 6.99 -6.34 22.26
N GLN A 989 5.95 -6.96 22.84
CA GLN A 989 4.55 -6.59 22.55
C GLN A 989 4.08 -5.33 23.28
N HIS A 990 4.62 -5.04 24.47
CA HIS A 990 4.24 -3.89 25.31
C HIS A 990 5.48 -3.21 25.88
N PRO A 991 6.30 -2.54 25.04
CA PRO A 991 7.51 -1.89 25.51
C PRO A 991 7.19 -0.73 26.44
N PHE A 992 6.12 0.03 26.19
CA PHE A 992 5.57 0.98 27.16
C PHE A 992 4.40 0.35 27.92
N PHE A 993 4.32 0.63 29.23
CA PHE A 993 3.21 0.19 30.08
C PHE A 993 3.02 1.19 31.24
N VAL A 994 1.86 1.12 31.90
CA VAL A 994 1.57 1.89 33.11
C VAL A 994 1.71 0.95 34.30
N ASP A 995 2.51 1.33 35.30
CA ASP A 995 2.73 0.55 36.50
C ASP A 995 1.53 0.61 37.48
N GLU A 996 1.61 -0.14 38.59
CA GLU A 996 0.57 -0.18 39.63
C GLU A 996 0.33 1.18 40.31
N THR A 997 1.26 2.12 40.17
CA THR A 997 1.17 3.48 40.73
C THR A 997 0.69 4.51 39.72
N GLY A 998 0.45 4.12 38.48
CA GLY A 998 -0.02 5.01 37.41
C GLY A 998 1.09 5.68 36.60
N ASN A 999 2.36 5.31 36.80
CA ASN A 999 3.48 5.91 36.08
C ASN A 999 3.75 5.15 34.77
N LEU A 1000 4.06 5.88 33.71
CA LEU A 1000 4.54 5.28 32.47
C LEU A 1000 5.93 4.69 32.69
N GLU A 1001 6.19 3.47 32.24
CA GLU A 1001 7.52 2.85 32.25
C GLU A 1001 7.85 2.25 30.88
N LEU A 1002 9.14 2.04 30.62
CA LEU A 1002 9.64 1.42 29.39
C LEU A 1002 10.43 0.15 29.72
N LYS A 1003 10.11 -0.97 29.09
CA LYS A 1003 10.81 -2.24 29.23
C LYS A 1003 10.92 -2.95 27.89
N LEU A 1004 12.14 -3.10 27.38
CA LEU A 1004 12.40 -3.83 26.15
C LEU A 1004 12.40 -5.35 26.42
N GLU A 1005 11.63 -6.10 25.64
CA GLU A 1005 11.54 -7.56 25.75
C GLU A 1005 11.78 -8.23 24.38
N PRO A 1006 13.02 -8.17 23.85
CA PRO A 1006 13.33 -8.76 22.55
C PRO A 1006 13.09 -10.27 22.55
N ALA A 1007 12.64 -10.80 21.42
CA ALA A 1007 12.47 -12.22 21.16
C ALA A 1007 13.42 -12.69 20.05
N LEU A 1008 14.71 -12.39 20.13
CA LEU A 1008 15.75 -12.65 19.13
C LEU A 1008 16.46 -13.99 19.34
N PRO A 1009 16.78 -14.75 18.28
CA PRO A 1009 17.60 -15.94 18.36
C PRO A 1009 19.08 -15.56 18.34
N GLY A 1010 19.91 -16.39 18.97
CA GLY A 1010 21.35 -16.17 19.08
C GLY A 1010 22.07 -16.00 17.74
N TRP A 1011 21.54 -16.61 16.68
CA TRP A 1011 22.14 -16.55 15.35
C TRP A 1011 21.95 -15.20 14.65
N LEU A 1012 21.08 -14.29 15.13
CA LEU A 1012 20.95 -12.92 14.59
C LEU A 1012 21.97 -11.94 15.18
N PHE A 1013 22.64 -12.27 16.28
CA PHE A 1013 23.66 -11.39 16.85
C PHE A 1013 24.93 -11.42 15.99
N THR A 1014 25.49 -10.25 15.72
CA THR A 1014 26.68 -10.04 14.88
C THR A 1014 27.83 -10.97 15.28
N GLU A 1015 28.56 -11.49 14.30
CA GLU A 1015 29.71 -12.37 14.55
C GLU A 1015 31.03 -11.61 14.62
N LYS A 1016 31.03 -10.37 14.14
CA LYS A 1016 32.18 -9.49 14.07
C LYS A 1016 31.71 -8.05 14.12
N LYS A 1017 32.60 -7.15 14.50
CA LYS A 1017 32.38 -5.70 14.41
C LYS A 1017 31.93 -5.32 12.99
N GLN A 1018 30.86 -4.52 12.92
CA GLN A 1018 30.33 -3.97 11.68
C GLN A 1018 30.32 -2.44 11.73
N THR A 1019 30.65 -1.81 10.62
CA THR A 1019 30.45 -0.38 10.39
C THR A 1019 29.25 -0.22 9.48
N CYS A 1020 28.26 0.55 9.92
CA CYS A 1020 27.03 0.82 9.18
C CYS A 1020 26.73 2.32 9.15
N LYS A 1021 25.80 2.72 8.29
CA LYS A 1021 25.35 4.11 8.13
C LYS A 1021 23.88 4.20 8.54
N THR A 1022 23.52 5.28 9.20
CA THR A 1022 22.15 5.67 9.53
C THR A 1022 22.01 7.19 9.30
N PHE A 1023 20.82 7.74 9.47
CA PHE A 1023 20.54 9.17 9.38
C PHE A 1023 20.14 9.75 10.73
N ALA A 1024 20.64 10.94 11.02
CA ALA A 1024 20.16 11.77 12.12
C ALA A 1024 18.86 12.50 11.74
N ASP A 1025 18.16 13.08 12.73
CA ASP A 1025 16.89 13.79 12.53
C ASP A 1025 16.97 14.96 11.52
N ASN A 1026 18.14 15.58 11.36
CA ASN A 1026 18.37 16.65 10.39
C ASN A 1026 18.74 16.12 8.98
N GLY A 1027 18.67 14.80 8.76
CA GLY A 1027 19.03 14.12 7.51
C GLY A 1027 20.53 13.85 7.36
N ASP A 1028 21.38 14.22 8.31
CA ASP A 1028 22.83 14.00 8.15
C ASP A 1028 23.20 12.52 8.28
N LYS A 1029 24.09 12.07 7.40
CA LYS A 1029 24.64 10.70 7.44
C LYS A 1029 25.52 10.53 8.67
N LYS A 1030 25.24 9.49 9.45
CA LYS A 1030 25.99 9.13 10.66
C LYS A 1030 26.56 7.73 10.52
N GLU A 1031 27.86 7.60 10.78
CA GLU A 1031 28.51 6.29 10.88
C GLU A 1031 28.30 5.70 12.29
N LEU A 1032 27.91 4.43 12.32
CA LEU A 1032 27.74 3.65 13.54
C LEU A 1032 28.67 2.43 13.51
N ILE A 1033 29.28 2.18 14.66
CA ILE A 1033 30.06 0.97 14.89
C ILE A 1033 29.24 0.07 15.82
N ILE A 1034 28.86 -1.10 15.30
CA ILE A 1034 28.20 -2.16 16.06
C ILE A 1034 29.26 -3.22 16.40
N PRO A 1035 29.51 -3.52 17.69
CA PRO A 1035 30.45 -4.55 18.09
C PRO A 1035 30.05 -5.96 17.60
N GLU A 1036 30.93 -6.92 17.84
CA GLU A 1036 30.54 -8.35 17.77
C GLU A 1036 29.55 -8.69 18.89
N ASN A 1037 28.79 -9.77 18.71
CA ASN A 1037 27.81 -10.28 19.66
C ASN A 1037 26.68 -9.27 19.99
N CYS A 1038 26.35 -8.40 19.03
CA CYS A 1038 25.32 -7.38 19.17
C CYS A 1038 24.18 -7.54 18.17
N PHE A 1039 23.03 -6.95 18.48
CA PHE A 1039 21.96 -6.67 17.52
C PHE A 1039 21.58 -5.21 17.68
N ALA A 1040 21.41 -4.47 16.58
CA ALA A 1040 21.03 -3.07 16.64
C ALA A 1040 19.81 -2.77 15.76
N PHE A 1041 18.97 -1.86 16.23
CA PHE A 1041 17.81 -1.40 15.49
C PHE A 1041 17.45 0.04 15.86
N LYS A 1042 16.60 0.68 15.07
CA LYS A 1042 16.09 2.02 15.37
C LYS A 1042 14.72 1.95 16.04
N PHE A 1043 14.66 2.37 17.29
CA PHE A 1043 13.45 2.44 18.10
C PHE A 1043 12.80 3.82 17.98
N LEU A 1044 11.49 3.84 17.79
CA LEU A 1044 10.68 5.04 17.63
C LEU A 1044 11.12 6.00 16.51
N GLY A 1045 11.68 5.45 15.43
CA GLY A 1045 12.17 6.22 14.28
C GLY A 1045 13.39 7.11 14.56
N LYS A 1046 13.95 7.13 15.79
CA LYS A 1046 15.03 8.04 16.18
C LYS A 1046 16.13 7.38 17.02
N THR A 1047 15.73 6.63 18.06
CA THR A 1047 16.66 6.12 19.08
C THR A 1047 17.37 4.87 18.58
N ILE A 1048 18.70 4.86 18.52
CA ILE A 1048 19.45 3.64 18.19
C ILE A 1048 19.54 2.74 19.43
N VAL A 1049 18.95 1.55 19.37
CA VAL A 1049 19.06 0.54 20.42
C VAL A 1049 20.11 -0.50 20.01
N VAL A 1050 21.02 -0.82 20.92
CA VAL A 1050 22.03 -1.87 20.74
C VAL A 1050 21.91 -2.87 21.88
N TYR A 1051 21.54 -4.11 21.55
CA TYR A 1051 21.59 -5.24 22.47
C TYR A 1051 23.00 -5.84 22.48
N HIS A 1052 23.61 -5.92 23.66
CA HIS A 1052 24.92 -6.55 23.88
C HIS A 1052 24.71 -7.94 24.50
N ASN A 1053 25.16 -9.00 23.84
CA ASN A 1053 24.91 -10.39 24.25
C ASN A 1053 26.15 -11.25 24.04
N ASP A 1054 27.13 -11.15 24.94
CA ASP A 1054 28.45 -11.79 24.83
C ASP A 1054 28.42 -13.30 24.53
N LYS A 1055 27.35 -13.98 24.96
CA LYS A 1055 27.17 -15.44 24.76
C LYS A 1055 26.34 -15.79 23.54
N ARG A 1056 25.83 -14.79 22.80
CA ARG A 1056 24.84 -14.91 21.71
C ARG A 1056 23.72 -15.90 22.06
N LYS A 1057 23.21 -15.83 23.28
CA LYS A 1057 22.09 -16.68 23.71
C LYS A 1057 20.79 -16.17 23.07
N ASN A 1058 19.83 -17.07 22.86
CA ASN A 1058 18.47 -16.64 22.52
C ASN A 1058 17.93 -15.72 23.64
N THR A 1059 17.16 -14.69 23.30
CA THR A 1059 16.46 -13.84 24.27
C THR A 1059 15.06 -14.37 24.59
N PHE A 1060 14.74 -15.58 24.14
CA PHE A 1060 13.53 -16.34 24.45
C PHE A 1060 13.85 -17.76 24.92
N GLY A 1061 12.87 -18.42 25.55
CA GLY A 1061 13.02 -19.77 26.11
C GLY A 1061 13.46 -19.80 27.57
N LYS A 1062 13.74 -21.01 28.10
CA LYS A 1062 14.05 -21.22 29.54
C LYS A 1062 15.39 -20.61 29.96
N ASP A 1063 16.43 -20.79 29.14
CA ASP A 1063 17.79 -20.29 29.41
C ASP A 1063 18.09 -18.95 28.72
N LYS A 1064 17.04 -18.12 28.54
CA LYS A 1064 17.13 -16.88 27.77
C LYS A 1064 18.08 -15.86 28.38
N ALA A 1065 18.78 -15.13 27.51
CA ALA A 1065 19.50 -13.92 27.90
C ALA A 1065 18.49 -12.86 28.35
N ARG A 1066 18.77 -12.14 29.44
CA ARG A 1066 17.89 -11.10 29.99
C ARG A 1066 18.63 -9.79 30.15
N ILE A 1067 17.91 -8.69 29.95
CA ILE A 1067 18.47 -7.36 30.16
C ILE A 1067 18.72 -7.18 31.66
N THR A 1068 19.94 -6.80 32.00
CA THR A 1068 20.36 -6.58 33.38
C THR A 1068 20.52 -5.11 33.74
N HIS A 1069 20.87 -4.28 32.76
CA HIS A 1069 21.00 -2.84 32.89
C HIS A 1069 20.99 -2.17 31.51
N TYR A 1070 20.79 -0.85 31.51
CA TYR A 1070 20.86 0.00 30.34
C TYR A 1070 21.89 1.12 30.52
N SER A 1071 22.49 1.56 29.41
CA SER A 1071 23.19 2.83 29.30
C SER A 1071 22.51 3.69 28.23
N LEU A 1072 22.05 4.87 28.60
CA LEU A 1072 21.34 5.79 27.71
C LEU A 1072 22.23 6.98 27.41
N LYS A 1073 22.16 7.48 26.18
CA LYS A 1073 22.83 8.70 25.73
C LYS A 1073 21.80 9.67 25.17
N TYR A 1074 21.76 10.88 25.71
CA TYR A 1074 20.93 11.98 25.24
C TYR A 1074 21.52 12.62 23.98
N THR A 1075 20.67 13.32 23.23
CA THR A 1075 21.06 14.13 22.07
C THR A 1075 22.07 15.24 22.41
N ASP A 1076 22.06 15.76 23.64
CA ASP A 1076 23.05 16.73 24.14
C ASP A 1076 24.38 16.11 24.58
N GLY A 1077 24.52 14.79 24.45
CA GLY A 1077 25.72 14.03 24.81
C GLY A 1077 25.77 13.52 26.25
N LYS A 1078 24.82 13.89 27.14
CA LYS A 1078 24.78 13.35 28.50
C LYS A 1078 24.47 11.85 28.49
N THR A 1079 25.05 11.12 29.44
CA THR A 1079 24.82 9.68 29.59
C THR A 1079 24.29 9.33 30.98
N CYS A 1080 23.40 8.34 31.08
CA CYS A 1080 22.97 7.78 32.35
C CYS A 1080 22.92 6.25 32.30
N THR A 1081 23.07 5.60 33.45
CA THR A 1081 23.02 4.13 33.58
C THR A 1081 21.89 3.76 34.53
N ILE A 1082 21.10 2.76 34.14
CA ILE A 1082 19.95 2.27 34.89
C ILE A 1082 20.19 0.80 35.20
N GLN A 1083 20.09 0.43 36.47
CA GLN A 1083 20.13 -0.98 36.88
C GLN A 1083 18.74 -1.62 36.76
N GLY A 1084 18.69 -2.88 36.33
CA GLY A 1084 17.45 -3.61 36.10
C GLY A 1084 16.98 -3.58 34.65
N SER A 1085 15.83 -4.21 34.40
CA SER A 1085 15.25 -4.37 33.06
C SER A 1085 14.26 -3.28 32.66
N THR A 1086 13.97 -2.33 33.55
CA THR A 1086 12.93 -1.32 33.36
C THR A 1086 13.52 0.09 33.44
N ILE A 1087 13.08 0.95 32.52
CA ILE A 1087 13.42 2.36 32.40
C ILE A 1087 12.28 3.17 33.03
N PRO A 1088 12.55 3.97 34.08
CA PRO A 1088 11.52 4.68 34.84
C PRO A 1088 10.92 5.85 34.06
N GLU A 1089 9.78 6.34 34.54
CA GLU A 1089 8.91 7.34 33.89
C GLU A 1089 9.60 8.50 33.20
N LYS A 1090 10.48 9.22 33.90
CA LYS A 1090 11.18 10.36 33.29
C LYS A 1090 11.93 9.93 32.02
N LEU A 1091 12.68 8.83 32.10
CA LEU A 1091 13.53 8.35 31.00
C LEU A 1091 12.70 7.67 29.91
N ALA A 1092 11.58 7.03 30.28
CA ALA A 1092 10.60 6.51 29.34
C ALA A 1092 9.99 7.66 28.50
N ASN A 1093 9.56 8.75 29.15
CA ASN A 1093 9.07 9.94 28.46
C ASN A 1093 10.16 10.62 27.62
N ASP A 1094 11.38 10.77 28.12
CA ASP A 1094 12.50 11.34 27.36
C ASP A 1094 12.78 10.50 26.09
N THR A 1095 12.67 9.17 26.18
CA THR A 1095 12.79 8.26 25.02
C THR A 1095 11.65 8.45 24.03
N ARG A 1096 10.39 8.44 24.52
CA ARG A 1096 9.18 8.66 23.71
C ARG A 1096 9.18 10.01 22.99
N ASN A 1097 9.78 11.03 23.61
CA ASN A 1097 9.92 12.38 23.06
C ASN A 1097 11.15 12.58 22.17
N GLY A 1098 11.93 11.51 21.91
CA GLY A 1098 13.11 11.56 21.03
C GLY A 1098 14.31 12.32 21.62
N GLN A 1099 14.39 12.48 22.94
CA GLN A 1099 15.52 13.13 23.62
C GLN A 1099 16.70 12.18 23.84
N ILE A 1100 16.44 10.86 23.83
CA ILE A 1100 17.45 9.81 23.91
C ILE A 1100 17.89 9.44 22.49
N GLU A 1101 19.18 9.59 22.20
CA GLU A 1101 19.78 9.26 20.90
C GLU A 1101 20.14 7.77 20.80
N ARG A 1102 20.57 7.17 21.92
CA ARG A 1102 21.05 5.79 21.95
C ARG A 1102 20.75 5.09 23.27
N ILE A 1103 20.37 3.81 23.18
CA ILE A 1103 20.18 2.91 24.32
C ILE A 1103 21.05 1.66 24.10
N ASP A 1104 22.02 1.44 24.98
CA ASP A 1104 22.78 0.18 25.06
C ASP A 1104 22.17 -0.71 26.14
N ALA A 1105 21.62 -1.86 25.75
CA ALA A 1105 20.94 -2.81 26.62
C ALA A 1105 21.77 -4.09 26.77
N PHE A 1106 22.17 -4.44 27.99
CA PHE A 1106 23.13 -5.53 28.25
C PHE A 1106 22.43 -6.82 28.69
N LEU A 1107 22.59 -7.88 27.90
CA LEU A 1107 21.97 -9.19 28.05
C LEU A 1107 22.97 -10.21 28.64
N HIS A 1108 22.57 -10.97 29.68
CA HIS A 1108 23.40 -11.99 30.34
C HIS A 1108 22.75 -13.38 30.46
#